data_AF-A0A852SZC3-F1
#
_entry.id   AF-A0A852SZC3-F1
#
_cell.length_a   1.000
_cell.length_b   1.000
_cell.length_c   1.000
_cell.angle_alpha   90.00
_cell.angle_beta   90.00
_cell.angle_gamma   90.00
#
_symmetry.space_group_name_H-M   'P 1'
#
loop_
_entity.id
_entity.type
_entity.pdbx_description
1 polymer ?
#
loop_
_entity_poly.entity_id
_entity_poly.type
_entity_poly.pdbx_seq_one_letter_code
_entity_poly.pdbx_strand_id
1 'polypeptide(L)'
;MDRGAADRHSDDELASVLEDEVARITSAIPIIRSEAPRVEQEEAAGGDDPADGADGDADDDAHGDTDDDADEGSGPPTQAISFDDLPVRREPTGPQPTFSPWVATAAIPIQRSEREPAPHTGAHALPAAEREPEATDELHRPGRHASAPSPERGPEPAPDREPEPAVAPPAYPPLVRAEPLGLVPEELAPRDSEPVPVVPAVPLVTPAAAAAPIAPETSAAGGARDDEGAPTVTPVAVTASPAATGDVAAVAAPAAASAASPGRIRGLFAPESADLEPTPVDLRVGRASRMFWLWFAATSSLISVGVGATLFVLGLSLRQLLVATLVGVALSFLPLGLGTLAGKWSGQPTLVVSRASFGLVGNIVPTFLALIVKLFWGSVLLWLAGSAAGALTVSENWPGNAVLATSAALAVTILVAVAIAYVGYALVARVQLVLTIASAALIALMVAATWRHVDVSRALAVPDALWTHVVTGAVLVFSYVGLAWAMSGAEVARYQRPLSSGGAAMLWATFGAGVPPLLLVSYGGLLAASNPGLGPELARDPVRGLVQLGLPAWYPAPLLLAVGLSLVSALVLTVYSAGFTLDASGVKLGRRWSTLIAGAAIAAVGVALAATVTDLSTVIRGVPTALSVPVAAWVGVFSGEMMLRTRRFHQASLLTRGGVYPDWRWTNLALLAGATAVGLGTVSSPLPWLAWEGYLFRLVGVDPNAGIGASNIGVVIALAIGMFGVLVTAVPAVRKQEAAAA
;
A
#
# COMPACT_ATOMS: atom_id res chain seq x y z
N MET A 1 42.93 -52.06 -11.76
CA MET A 1 42.25 -53.03 -10.87
C MET A 1 42.60 -52.69 -9.44
N ASP A 2 41.77 -53.14 -8.51
CA ASP A 2 41.92 -53.10 -7.05
C ASP A 2 42.19 -51.73 -6.41
N ARG A 3 41.10 -50.99 -6.22
CA ARG A 3 40.81 -50.38 -4.92
C ARG A 3 39.57 -51.07 -4.35
N GLY A 4 39.66 -51.53 -3.11
CA GLY A 4 38.67 -52.41 -2.49
C GLY A 4 38.68 -52.31 -0.97
N ALA A 5 38.69 -51.08 -0.46
CA ALA A 5 38.42 -50.75 0.93
C ALA A 5 37.54 -49.50 0.92
N ALA A 6 36.34 -49.60 1.51
CA ALA A 6 35.35 -48.54 1.54
C ALA A 6 34.73 -48.50 2.94
N ASP A 7 34.80 -47.34 3.58
CA ASP A 7 34.16 -47.11 4.87
C ASP A 7 32.64 -47.19 4.74
N ARG A 8 32.01 -47.75 5.78
CA ARG A 8 30.60 -47.53 6.09
C ARG A 8 30.57 -46.64 7.33
N HIS A 9 30.06 -45.42 7.21
CA HIS A 9 29.51 -44.70 8.35
C HIS A 9 28.00 -44.91 8.31
N SER A 10 27.39 -45.22 9.45
CA SER A 10 25.97 -45.54 9.58
C SER A 10 25.15 -44.31 9.92
N ASP A 11 23.83 -44.40 9.74
CA ASP A 11 22.89 -43.33 10.05
C ASP A 11 22.91 -42.90 11.54
N ASP A 12 23.52 -43.70 12.42
CA ASP A 12 23.79 -43.38 13.82
C ASP A 12 24.61 -42.09 13.99
N GLU A 13 25.57 -41.82 13.09
CA GLU A 13 26.35 -40.58 13.14
C GLU A 13 25.45 -39.37 12.84
N LEU A 14 24.59 -39.48 11.81
CA LEU A 14 23.60 -38.46 11.46
C LEU A 14 22.55 -38.26 12.57
N ALA A 15 22.12 -39.34 13.23
CA ALA A 15 21.24 -39.28 14.39
C ALA A 15 21.92 -38.56 15.56
N SER A 16 23.16 -38.94 15.92
CA SER A 16 23.90 -38.29 17.01
C SER A 16 24.17 -36.81 16.75
N VAL A 17 24.45 -36.42 15.50
CA VAL A 17 24.62 -35.02 15.11
C VAL A 17 23.29 -34.26 15.22
N LEU A 18 22.16 -34.90 14.89
CA LEU A 18 20.84 -34.28 15.09
C LEU A 18 20.50 -34.10 16.57
N GLU A 19 20.78 -35.10 17.41
CA GLU A 19 20.54 -35.02 18.86
C GLU A 19 21.44 -33.98 19.53
N ASP A 20 22.71 -33.87 19.13
CA ASP A 20 23.64 -32.86 19.64
C ASP A 20 23.24 -31.43 19.20
N GLU A 21 22.67 -31.28 18.00
CA GLU A 21 22.12 -30.00 17.51
C GLU A 21 20.80 -29.63 18.23
N VAL A 22 19.91 -30.60 18.49
CA VAL A 22 18.69 -30.42 19.29
C VAL A 22 19.03 -30.12 20.76
N ALA A 23 20.05 -30.76 21.33
CA ALA A 23 20.57 -30.46 22.66
C ALA A 23 21.13 -29.04 22.73
N ARG A 24 21.94 -28.61 21.74
CA ARG A 24 22.39 -27.21 21.61
C ARG A 24 21.21 -26.24 21.58
N ILE A 25 20.24 -26.45 20.69
CA ILE A 25 19.05 -25.59 20.56
C ILE A 25 18.23 -25.53 21.85
N THR A 26 18.06 -26.67 22.54
CA THR A 26 17.29 -26.74 23.79
C THR A 26 18.02 -26.07 24.96
N SER A 27 19.35 -26.18 25.02
CA SER A 27 20.19 -25.52 26.04
C SER A 27 20.20 -23.99 25.94
N ALA A 28 19.85 -23.43 24.77
CA ALA A 28 19.79 -21.99 24.53
C ALA A 28 18.49 -21.32 25.02
N ILE A 29 17.55 -22.07 25.62
CA ILE A 29 16.28 -21.54 26.14
C ILE A 29 16.45 -21.14 27.62
N PRO A 30 16.39 -19.84 27.98
CA PRO A 30 16.53 -19.42 29.37
C PRO A 30 15.30 -19.80 30.20
N ILE A 31 15.44 -20.83 31.05
CA ILE A 31 14.41 -21.22 32.02
C ILE A 31 14.27 -20.11 33.07
N ILE A 32 13.14 -19.39 33.05
CA ILE A 32 12.79 -18.42 34.09
C ILE A 32 12.48 -19.19 35.38
N ARG A 33 13.45 -19.24 36.30
CA ARG A 33 13.21 -19.68 37.68
C ARG A 33 12.36 -18.62 38.38
N SER A 34 11.25 -19.05 38.98
CA SER A 34 10.40 -18.20 39.82
C SER A 34 11.09 -17.94 41.17
N GLU A 35 11.44 -16.68 41.45
CA GLU A 35 11.72 -16.27 42.83
C GLU A 35 10.41 -16.29 43.63
N ALA A 36 10.34 -17.18 44.62
CA ALA A 36 9.31 -17.17 45.66
C ALA A 36 9.61 -16.01 46.66
N PRO A 37 8.58 -15.45 47.33
CA PRO A 37 8.75 -14.25 48.15
C PRO A 37 9.62 -14.50 49.38
N ARG A 38 10.36 -13.46 49.79
CA ARG A 38 10.97 -13.41 51.13
C ARG A 38 9.88 -13.47 52.20
N VAL A 39 9.93 -14.51 53.01
CA VAL A 39 9.25 -14.59 54.31
C VAL A 39 10.34 -14.54 55.39
N GLU A 40 10.06 -13.86 56.49
CA GLU A 40 11.00 -13.70 57.59
C GLU A 40 11.21 -15.03 58.33
N GLN A 41 12.46 -15.31 58.73
CA GLN A 41 12.76 -16.49 59.57
C GLN A 41 12.65 -16.10 61.03
N GLU A 42 11.78 -16.79 61.75
CA GLU A 42 11.73 -16.84 63.22
C GLU A 42 12.14 -18.25 63.68
N GLU A 43 12.74 -18.37 64.88
CA GLU A 43 13.51 -19.55 65.28
C GLU A 43 12.67 -20.72 65.81
N ALA A 44 12.99 -21.96 65.41
CA ALA A 44 12.73 -23.19 66.17
C ALA A 44 13.64 -24.34 65.72
N ALA A 45 13.99 -25.27 66.63
CA ALA A 45 15.06 -26.24 66.45
C ALA A 45 14.62 -27.72 66.32
N GLY A 46 15.40 -28.49 65.56
CA GLY A 46 15.81 -29.88 65.89
C GLY A 46 14.99 -31.06 65.36
N GLY A 47 15.65 -32.21 65.19
CA GLY A 47 15.01 -33.54 65.19
C GLY A 47 15.35 -34.53 64.05
N ASP A 48 16.50 -35.21 64.18
CA ASP A 48 16.75 -36.64 63.84
C ASP A 48 16.48 -37.21 62.41
N ASP A 49 16.67 -38.53 62.27
CA ASP A 49 17.15 -39.24 61.06
C ASP A 49 16.19 -40.42 60.62
N PRO A 50 16.55 -41.58 60.01
CA PRO A 50 15.84 -42.07 58.81
C PRO A 50 15.22 -43.50 58.95
N ALA A 51 14.64 -44.08 57.88
CA ALA A 51 14.76 -45.50 57.46
C ALA A 51 13.78 -45.94 56.33
N ASP A 52 14.13 -47.06 55.65
CA ASP A 52 13.33 -48.06 54.88
C ASP A 52 12.44 -47.62 53.69
N GLY A 53 12.18 -48.41 52.64
CA GLY A 53 12.64 -49.73 52.16
C GLY A 53 11.98 -50.01 50.78
N ALA A 54 12.63 -50.56 49.74
CA ALA A 54 13.11 -51.95 49.53
C ALA A 54 12.10 -52.83 48.72
N ASP A 55 12.62 -53.68 47.82
CA ASP A 55 11.96 -54.71 46.98
C ASP A 55 10.90 -54.21 45.94
N GLY A 56 10.55 -54.82 44.80
CA GLY A 56 10.96 -56.03 44.04
C GLY A 56 9.93 -56.26 42.89
N ASP A 57 10.11 -56.99 41.77
CA ASP A 57 11.23 -57.74 41.15
C ASP A 57 10.94 -58.03 39.64
N ALA A 58 11.83 -58.80 38.98
CA ALA A 58 11.81 -59.58 37.70
C ALA A 58 10.47 -60.22 37.21
N ASP A 59 10.31 -60.81 36.00
CA ASP A 59 11.01 -60.89 34.67
C ASP A 59 10.03 -61.62 33.68
N ASP A 60 10.18 -61.54 32.34
CA ASP A 60 10.06 -62.70 31.40
C ASP A 60 10.31 -62.40 29.88
N ASP A 61 10.83 -63.43 29.21
CA ASP A 61 11.50 -63.48 27.89
C ASP A 61 10.67 -63.51 26.57
N ALA A 62 11.17 -62.77 25.57
CA ALA A 62 11.69 -63.20 24.23
C ALA A 62 10.89 -63.98 23.12
N HIS A 63 11.52 -63.95 21.93
CA HIS A 63 11.28 -64.68 20.65
C HIS A 63 10.17 -64.16 19.70
N GLY A 64 10.35 -64.16 18.35
CA GLY A 64 11.52 -64.56 17.53
C GLY A 64 11.35 -64.22 16.02
N ASP A 65 12.38 -64.51 15.20
CA ASP A 65 12.57 -64.02 13.82
C ASP A 65 11.80 -64.77 12.70
N THR A 66 11.72 -64.16 11.50
CA THR A 66 11.99 -64.82 10.19
C THR A 66 12.07 -63.82 9.00
N ASP A 67 12.89 -64.14 8.00
CA ASP A 67 13.17 -63.34 6.78
C ASP A 67 12.22 -63.63 5.59
N ASP A 68 12.20 -62.76 4.56
CA ASP A 68 12.56 -63.13 3.16
C ASP A 68 12.46 -61.98 2.11
N ASP A 69 13.56 -61.82 1.37
CA ASP A 69 13.86 -61.30 0.00
C ASP A 69 12.93 -60.43 -0.91
N ALA A 70 13.61 -59.43 -1.49
CA ALA A 70 13.68 -59.01 -2.93
C ALA A 70 12.47 -58.49 -3.75
N ASP A 71 12.63 -57.30 -4.37
CA ASP A 71 12.95 -57.19 -5.82
C ASP A 71 13.46 -55.76 -6.21
N GLU A 72 14.21 -55.62 -7.32
CA GLU A 72 14.84 -54.35 -7.76
C GLU A 72 14.10 -53.58 -8.88
N GLY A 73 14.30 -52.25 -8.98
CA GLY A 73 13.81 -51.42 -10.10
C GLY A 73 14.56 -50.09 -10.25
N SER A 74 15.43 -49.98 -11.27
CA SER A 74 16.47 -48.94 -11.36
C SER A 74 16.09 -47.64 -12.11
N GLY A 75 16.76 -46.54 -11.74
CA GLY A 75 16.75 -45.24 -12.45
C GLY A 75 18.13 -44.57 -12.43
N PRO A 76 18.48 -43.71 -13.40
CA PRO A 76 19.86 -43.25 -13.64
C PRO A 76 20.33 -42.09 -12.72
N PRO A 77 21.65 -41.92 -12.52
CA PRO A 77 22.21 -41.08 -11.45
C PRO A 77 22.44 -39.61 -11.82
N THR A 78 22.27 -38.73 -10.83
CA THR A 78 22.76 -37.34 -10.82
C THR A 78 24.22 -37.27 -10.41
N GLN A 79 25.08 -36.62 -11.21
CA GLN A 79 26.46 -36.34 -10.82
C GLN A 79 26.53 -35.09 -9.93
N ALA A 80 27.28 -35.19 -8.82
CA ALA A 80 27.59 -34.04 -7.97
C ALA A 80 28.71 -33.18 -8.58
N ILE A 81 28.66 -31.87 -8.34
CA ILE A 81 29.68 -30.90 -8.75
C ILE A 81 30.56 -30.59 -7.53
N SER A 82 31.89 -30.64 -7.67
CA SER A 82 32.80 -30.29 -6.55
C SER A 82 32.83 -28.78 -6.29
N PHE A 83 33.13 -28.38 -5.06
CA PHE A 83 33.19 -26.98 -4.64
C PHE A 83 34.55 -26.30 -4.92
N ASP A 84 35.57 -27.04 -5.37
CA ASP A 84 36.95 -26.55 -5.50
C ASP A 84 37.20 -25.62 -6.70
N ASP A 85 36.31 -25.60 -7.70
CA ASP A 85 36.48 -24.88 -8.98
C ASP A 85 35.96 -23.42 -8.99
N LEU A 86 35.77 -22.79 -7.82
CA LEU A 86 35.28 -21.41 -7.72
C LEU A 86 36.42 -20.36 -7.87
N PRO A 87 36.41 -19.50 -8.92
CA PRO A 87 37.51 -18.57 -9.17
C PRO A 87 37.54 -17.39 -8.20
N VAL A 88 38.76 -17.00 -7.80
CA VAL A 88 39.06 -15.88 -6.88
C VAL A 88 38.44 -14.56 -7.38
N ARG A 89 37.82 -13.81 -6.45
CA ARG A 89 37.22 -12.49 -6.74
C ARG A 89 38.24 -11.52 -7.32
N ARG A 90 37.88 -10.84 -8.41
CA ARG A 90 38.51 -9.59 -8.85
C ARG A 90 37.73 -8.40 -8.31
N GLU A 91 38.41 -7.31 -8.00
CA GLU A 91 37.77 -6.05 -7.57
C GLU A 91 37.03 -5.38 -8.76
N PRO A 92 35.79 -4.89 -8.56
CA PRO A 92 34.98 -4.35 -9.66
C PRO A 92 35.23 -2.85 -9.88
N THR A 93 36.20 -2.50 -10.73
CA THR A 93 36.40 -1.12 -11.21
C THR A 93 35.40 -0.76 -12.33
N GLY A 94 34.15 -0.48 -11.98
CA GLY A 94 33.13 -0.01 -12.93
C GLY A 94 31.76 0.30 -12.30
N PRO A 95 30.90 1.10 -12.96
CA PRO A 95 29.55 1.40 -12.49
C PRO A 95 28.66 0.14 -12.51
N GLN A 96 28.02 -0.18 -11.40
CA GLN A 96 27.29 -1.44 -11.24
C GLN A 96 25.92 -1.46 -11.98
N PRO A 97 25.55 -2.58 -12.63
CA PRO A 97 24.25 -2.75 -13.25
C PRO A 97 23.15 -3.09 -12.21
N THR A 98 22.02 -2.40 -12.27
CA THR A 98 20.83 -2.74 -11.47
C THR A 98 20.02 -3.86 -12.13
N PHE A 99 20.10 -5.08 -11.59
CA PHE A 99 19.31 -6.21 -12.08
C PHE A 99 17.80 -6.10 -11.76
N SER A 100 16.97 -6.61 -12.67
CA SER A 100 15.53 -6.83 -12.47
C SER A 100 15.22 -8.33 -12.65
N PRO A 101 14.55 -8.99 -11.69
CA PRO A 101 14.45 -10.46 -11.66
C PRO A 101 13.28 -11.05 -12.48
N TRP A 102 12.91 -10.44 -13.61
CA TRP A 102 11.78 -10.90 -14.45
C TRP A 102 12.02 -10.74 -15.96
N VAL A 103 12.84 -11.61 -16.55
CA VAL A 103 12.67 -12.28 -17.87
C VAL A 103 13.76 -13.36 -17.94
N ALA A 104 13.39 -14.66 -17.93
CA ALA A 104 14.37 -15.76 -17.97
C ALA A 104 13.80 -17.09 -18.52
N THR A 105 13.11 -17.07 -19.66
CA THR A 105 12.80 -18.30 -20.41
C THR A 105 12.68 -17.99 -21.91
N ALA A 106 13.02 -18.95 -22.77
CA ALA A 106 12.95 -18.90 -24.23
C ALA A 106 13.90 -17.92 -24.96
N ALA A 107 15.17 -18.32 -25.11
CA ALA A 107 16.02 -17.91 -26.23
C ALA A 107 16.80 -19.15 -26.76
N ILE A 108 16.58 -19.51 -28.02
CA ILE A 108 17.27 -20.63 -28.69
C ILE A 108 18.57 -20.09 -29.32
N PRO A 109 19.73 -20.76 -29.18
CA PRO A 109 20.98 -20.26 -29.72
C PRO A 109 21.08 -20.44 -31.24
N ILE A 110 21.53 -19.39 -31.94
CA ILE A 110 22.04 -19.45 -33.31
C ILE A 110 23.50 -19.01 -33.29
N GLN A 111 24.38 -19.72 -33.98
CA GLN A 111 25.82 -19.52 -33.90
C GLN A 111 26.37 -18.46 -34.86
N ARG A 112 27.38 -17.73 -34.35
CA ARG A 112 28.43 -16.92 -34.99
C ARG A 112 28.54 -16.89 -36.53
N SER A 113 28.87 -15.68 -37.02
CA SER A 113 30.18 -15.47 -37.67
C SER A 113 30.66 -14.02 -37.51
N GLU A 114 31.94 -13.81 -37.24
CA GLU A 114 32.59 -12.49 -37.09
C GLU A 114 33.33 -12.08 -38.37
N ARG A 115 33.47 -10.77 -38.65
CA ARG A 115 34.59 -10.19 -39.43
C ARG A 115 34.70 -8.66 -39.31
N GLU A 116 35.89 -8.15 -39.62
CA GLU A 116 36.38 -6.77 -39.38
C GLU A 116 36.04 -5.74 -40.49
N PRO A 117 36.30 -4.42 -40.28
CA PRO A 117 35.65 -3.33 -41.04
C PRO A 117 36.53 -2.51 -42.02
N ALA A 118 35.85 -1.57 -42.72
CA ALA A 118 36.35 -0.36 -43.39
C ALA A 118 37.04 -0.51 -44.78
N PRO A 119 37.21 0.57 -45.59
CA PRO A 119 36.69 1.96 -45.51
C PRO A 119 35.92 2.40 -46.81
N HIS A 120 36.26 3.58 -47.38
CA HIS A 120 35.77 4.27 -48.61
C HIS A 120 34.47 5.11 -48.45
N THR A 121 34.24 6.38 -48.85
CA THR A 121 34.89 7.54 -49.53
C THR A 121 34.06 8.04 -50.74
N GLY A 122 33.76 9.35 -50.80
CA GLY A 122 32.92 10.00 -51.83
C GLY A 122 31.58 10.48 -51.25
N ALA A 123 31.25 11.75 -51.04
CA ALA A 123 31.45 13.01 -51.79
C ALA A 123 30.61 13.12 -53.07
N HIS A 124 29.58 13.99 -53.04
CA HIS A 124 29.18 14.92 -54.12
C HIS A 124 28.14 15.93 -53.58
N ALA A 125 27.81 16.97 -54.37
CA ALA A 125 27.17 18.20 -53.88
C ALA A 125 25.83 18.54 -54.57
N LEU A 126 25.18 19.60 -54.09
CA LEU A 126 23.96 20.22 -54.64
C LEU A 126 24.17 20.75 -56.08
N PRO A 127 23.07 20.98 -56.81
CA PRO A 127 22.83 22.32 -57.34
C PRO A 127 21.43 22.87 -56.97
N ALA A 128 21.15 24.11 -57.38
CA ALA A 128 19.89 24.82 -57.11
C ALA A 128 19.52 25.78 -58.26
N ALA A 129 18.32 26.37 -58.15
CA ALA A 129 17.71 27.44 -58.96
C ALA A 129 17.09 27.07 -60.32
N GLU A 130 15.83 27.50 -60.51
CA GLU A 130 15.38 28.40 -61.59
C GLU A 130 14.04 29.07 -61.20
N ARG A 131 13.44 29.94 -62.04
CA ARG A 131 12.41 30.93 -61.65
C ARG A 131 11.32 31.22 -62.71
N GLU A 132 10.24 31.87 -62.24
CA GLU A 132 9.36 32.86 -62.94
C GLU A 132 8.41 32.32 -64.05
N PRO A 133 7.37 33.09 -64.50
CA PRO A 133 6.83 34.40 -64.06
C PRO A 133 5.37 34.25 -63.47
N GLU A 134 4.36 35.18 -63.42
CA GLU A 134 4.14 36.60 -63.80
C GLU A 134 2.92 37.23 -63.03
N ALA A 135 2.47 38.43 -63.46
CA ALA A 135 1.15 39.12 -63.46
C ALA A 135 -0.14 38.49 -62.85
N THR A 136 -1.21 39.20 -62.41
CA THR A 136 -1.58 40.63 -62.10
C THR A 136 -2.84 40.55 -61.16
N ASP A 137 -3.43 41.57 -60.51
CA ASP A 137 -3.62 42.99 -60.85
C ASP A 137 -3.97 43.89 -59.61
N GLU A 138 -4.25 45.17 -59.85
CA GLU A 138 -4.54 46.28 -58.90
C GLU A 138 -5.77 46.06 -57.93
N LEU A 139 -5.99 46.81 -56.82
CA LEU A 139 -6.32 48.25 -56.79
C LEU A 139 -6.28 48.95 -55.39
N HIS A 140 -5.79 50.19 -55.38
CA HIS A 140 -6.08 51.34 -54.48
C HIS A 140 -5.60 51.43 -53.00
N ARG A 141 -4.68 52.40 -52.81
CA ARG A 141 -4.32 53.22 -51.61
C ARG A 141 -5.36 54.37 -51.39
N PRO A 142 -5.24 55.37 -50.48
CA PRO A 142 -4.09 55.88 -49.68
C PRO A 142 -4.40 56.12 -48.16
N GLY A 143 -3.56 56.72 -47.30
CA GLY A 143 -2.13 57.07 -47.38
C GLY A 143 -1.57 57.87 -46.18
N ARG A 144 -0.26 57.70 -45.95
CA ARG A 144 0.81 58.67 -45.54
C ARG A 144 0.48 59.89 -44.64
N HIS A 145 1.28 60.09 -43.58
CA HIS A 145 2.35 61.12 -43.38
C HIS A 145 2.78 61.09 -41.87
N ALA A 146 4.07 61.00 -41.47
CA ALA A 146 5.13 62.03 -41.40
C ALA A 146 4.80 63.18 -40.40
N SER A 147 5.62 63.59 -39.41
CA SER A 147 6.97 63.21 -38.92
C SER A 147 7.17 63.61 -37.42
N ALA A 148 8.37 63.41 -36.83
CA ALA A 148 8.70 63.70 -35.41
C ALA A 148 8.84 65.21 -35.06
N PRO A 149 8.90 65.59 -33.75
CA PRO A 149 10.21 65.70 -33.06
C PRO A 149 10.23 65.29 -31.55
N SER A 150 11.39 65.45 -30.90
CA SER A 150 11.68 65.33 -29.44
C SER A 150 12.34 66.65 -28.94
N PRO A 151 12.73 66.90 -27.65
CA PRO A 151 13.53 66.07 -26.72
C PRO A 151 13.19 66.27 -25.20
N GLU A 152 14.22 66.25 -24.31
CA GLU A 152 14.24 66.50 -22.84
C GLU A 152 13.89 65.29 -21.94
N ARG A 153 14.53 65.03 -20.77
CA ARG A 153 15.86 65.41 -20.20
C ARG A 153 16.21 64.36 -19.10
N GLY A 154 17.49 64.05 -18.86
CA GLY A 154 17.92 62.98 -17.91
C GLY A 154 18.44 63.47 -16.54
N PRO A 155 18.52 62.59 -15.51
CA PRO A 155 19.14 62.85 -14.20
C PRO A 155 20.47 62.08 -13.94
N GLU A 156 21.04 62.28 -12.75
CA GLU A 156 22.42 61.96 -12.30
C GLU A 156 22.74 60.47 -12.02
N PRO A 157 24.04 60.09 -11.96
CA PRO A 157 24.49 58.78 -11.50
C PRO A 157 24.40 58.61 -9.98
N ALA A 158 24.12 57.38 -9.53
CA ALA A 158 24.17 56.98 -8.12
C ALA A 158 25.60 56.56 -7.70
N PRO A 159 25.98 56.70 -6.41
CA PRO A 159 27.35 56.46 -5.94
C PRO A 159 27.70 54.97 -5.81
N ASP A 160 29.00 54.67 -5.92
CA ASP A 160 29.58 53.34 -5.75
C ASP A 160 29.31 52.75 -4.35
N ARG A 161 29.19 51.42 -4.31
CA ARG A 161 29.19 50.63 -3.05
C ARG A 161 30.34 49.62 -3.08
N GLU A 162 31.14 49.64 -2.02
CA GLU A 162 32.18 48.65 -1.77
C GLU A 162 31.57 47.24 -1.53
N PRO A 163 32.28 46.16 -1.91
CA PRO A 163 31.81 44.80 -1.71
C PRO A 163 31.92 44.35 -0.25
N GLU A 164 30.86 43.76 0.30
CA GLU A 164 30.86 43.17 1.65
C GLU A 164 31.80 41.94 1.77
N PRO A 165 32.41 41.71 2.94
CA PRO A 165 33.28 40.55 3.17
C PRO A 165 32.49 39.24 3.27
N ALA A 166 33.05 38.16 2.73
CA ALA A 166 32.40 36.85 2.68
C ALA A 166 32.23 36.21 4.08
N VAL A 167 30.99 35.84 4.41
CA VAL A 167 30.64 35.13 5.65
C VAL A 167 30.96 33.64 5.52
N ALA A 168 31.75 33.10 6.46
CA ALA A 168 32.06 31.67 6.53
C ALA A 168 30.84 30.84 7.03
N PRO A 169 30.63 29.61 6.52
CA PRO A 169 29.52 28.77 6.96
C PRO A 169 29.69 28.29 8.41
N PRO A 170 28.59 28.13 9.19
CA PRO A 170 28.66 27.74 10.59
C PRO A 170 29.09 26.28 10.77
N ALA A 171 29.94 26.04 11.77
CA ALA A 171 30.32 24.68 12.17
C ALA A 171 29.17 23.98 12.91
N TYR A 172 28.80 22.78 12.44
CA TYR A 172 27.81 21.94 13.10
C TYR A 172 28.45 21.12 14.23
N PRO A 173 27.83 21.04 15.43
CA PRO A 173 28.26 20.10 16.46
C PRO A 173 27.94 18.66 16.04
N PRO A 174 28.75 17.66 16.46
CA PRO A 174 28.51 16.26 16.11
C PRO A 174 27.20 15.74 16.71
N LEU A 175 26.46 14.94 15.93
CA LEU A 175 25.19 14.34 16.35
C LEU A 175 25.44 13.26 17.41
N VAL A 176 25.10 13.57 18.67
CA VAL A 176 25.08 12.57 19.76
C VAL A 176 23.99 11.53 19.44
N ARG A 177 24.38 10.25 19.41
CA ARG A 177 23.48 9.12 19.25
C ARG A 177 22.61 8.98 20.50
N ALA A 178 21.29 9.05 20.36
CA ALA A 178 20.38 8.63 21.42
C ALA A 178 20.44 7.11 21.58
N GLU A 179 20.58 6.63 22.82
CA GLU A 179 20.69 5.20 23.13
C GLU A 179 19.38 4.45 22.78
N PRO A 180 19.47 3.19 22.32
CA PRO A 180 18.30 2.35 22.13
C PRO A 180 17.73 1.89 23.48
N LEU A 181 16.43 2.05 23.67
CA LEU A 181 15.73 1.47 24.82
C LEU A 181 15.84 -0.07 24.78
N GLY A 182 16.45 -0.65 25.81
CA GLY A 182 16.82 -2.08 25.89
C GLY A 182 15.65 -3.05 26.01
N LEU A 183 14.92 -3.25 24.91
CA LEU A 183 13.85 -4.26 24.76
C LEU A 183 14.09 -5.23 23.59
N VAL A 184 15.32 -5.25 23.05
CA VAL A 184 15.79 -6.23 22.06
C VAL A 184 17.26 -6.52 22.36
N PRO A 185 17.70 -7.78 22.52
CA PRO A 185 19.12 -8.12 22.61
C PRO A 185 19.88 -7.72 21.33
N GLU A 186 21.07 -7.13 21.44
CA GLU A 186 21.84 -6.66 20.26
C GLU A 186 22.20 -7.79 19.28
N GLU A 187 22.29 -9.04 19.75
CA GLU A 187 22.59 -10.21 18.94
C GLU A 187 21.46 -10.57 17.95
N LEU A 188 20.23 -10.11 18.20
CA LEU A 188 19.08 -10.26 17.29
C LEU A 188 18.87 -9.06 16.36
N ALA A 189 19.80 -8.10 16.34
CA ALA A 189 19.75 -6.96 15.42
C ALA A 189 20.54 -7.26 14.12
N PRO A 190 19.91 -7.25 12.93
CA PRO A 190 20.62 -7.48 11.66
C PRO A 190 21.72 -6.44 11.42
N ARG A 191 22.97 -6.90 11.29
CA ARG A 191 24.19 -6.08 11.24
C ARG A 191 24.50 -5.51 9.84
N ASP A 192 23.53 -4.83 9.23
CA ASP A 192 23.69 -4.10 7.96
C ASP A 192 23.98 -2.59 8.18
N SER A 193 24.85 -2.25 9.14
CA SER A 193 25.11 -0.83 9.49
C SER A 193 26.54 -0.54 9.95
N GLU A 194 27.53 -0.85 9.11
CA GLU A 194 28.81 -0.14 9.16
C GLU A 194 28.68 1.26 8.52
N PRO A 195 29.35 2.30 9.04
CA PRO A 195 29.31 3.65 8.49
C PRO A 195 30.33 3.84 7.36
N VAL A 196 29.85 4.05 6.12
CA VAL A 196 30.71 4.46 5.00
C VAL A 196 31.10 5.94 5.16
N PRO A 197 32.38 6.33 4.98
CA PRO A 197 32.86 7.69 5.21
C PRO A 197 32.28 8.71 4.23
N VAL A 198 32.08 9.94 4.71
CA VAL A 198 31.57 11.07 3.90
C VAL A 198 32.69 11.64 3.05
N VAL A 199 32.58 11.51 1.73
CA VAL A 199 33.42 12.24 0.76
C VAL A 199 32.86 13.66 0.61
N PRO A 200 33.66 14.73 0.82
CA PRO A 200 33.19 16.09 0.61
C PRO A 200 32.98 16.37 -0.88
N ALA A 201 31.91 17.10 -1.21
CA ALA A 201 31.60 17.45 -2.60
C ALA A 201 32.60 18.47 -3.17
N VAL A 202 33.10 18.21 -4.38
CA VAL A 202 33.90 19.17 -5.14
C VAL A 202 32.99 20.33 -5.60
N PRO A 203 33.35 21.60 -5.38
CA PRO A 203 32.52 22.73 -5.82
C PRO A 203 32.51 22.85 -7.35
N LEU A 204 31.32 23.09 -7.90
CA LEU A 204 31.12 23.39 -9.32
C LEU A 204 31.71 24.75 -9.67
N VAL A 205 32.73 24.77 -10.53
CA VAL A 205 33.24 26.01 -11.14
C VAL A 205 32.32 26.42 -12.28
N THR A 206 31.64 27.55 -12.14
CA THR A 206 30.89 28.19 -13.22
C THR A 206 31.83 28.92 -14.19
N PRO A 207 31.75 28.69 -15.51
CA PRO A 207 32.48 29.50 -16.48
C PRO A 207 31.97 30.95 -16.47
N ALA A 208 32.89 31.91 -16.41
CA ALA A 208 32.54 33.33 -16.50
C ALA A 208 32.06 33.69 -17.92
N ALA A 209 31.06 34.56 -18.01
CA ALA A 209 30.55 35.05 -19.30
C ALA A 209 31.58 35.96 -20.00
N ALA A 210 31.82 35.72 -21.29
CA ALA A 210 32.76 36.53 -22.07
C ALA A 210 32.17 37.91 -22.40
N ALA A 211 32.92 38.97 -22.11
CA ALA A 211 32.56 40.33 -22.49
C ALA A 211 32.87 40.59 -23.98
N ALA A 212 31.98 41.33 -24.66
CA ALA A 212 32.20 41.83 -26.02
C ALA A 212 32.79 43.26 -25.98
N PRO A 213 33.70 43.64 -26.90
CA PRO A 213 34.34 44.95 -26.91
C PRO A 213 33.44 46.07 -27.47
N ILE A 214 33.70 47.30 -27.02
CA ILE A 214 33.00 48.53 -27.45
C ILE A 214 33.97 49.42 -28.24
N ALA A 215 33.46 50.14 -29.24
CA ALA A 215 34.12 51.26 -29.94
C ALA A 215 33.20 52.50 -29.98
N PRO A 216 33.70 53.74 -30.18
CA PRO A 216 33.07 54.95 -29.63
C PRO A 216 32.47 55.98 -30.65
N GLU A 217 32.12 57.18 -30.15
CA GLU A 217 31.70 58.45 -30.83
C GLU A 217 30.17 58.62 -31.12
N THR A 218 29.49 59.80 -31.00
CA THR A 218 29.76 61.16 -30.43
C THR A 218 28.46 61.98 -30.16
N SER A 219 28.51 63.02 -29.28
CA SER A 219 27.77 64.33 -29.15
C SER A 219 26.45 64.69 -29.90
N ALA A 220 25.55 65.63 -29.49
CA ALA A 220 25.38 66.53 -28.31
C ALA A 220 24.01 67.30 -28.29
N ALA A 221 23.61 67.90 -27.12
CA ALA A 221 22.58 68.97 -26.85
C ALA A 221 21.09 68.81 -27.31
N GLY A 222 20.02 69.42 -26.74
CA GLY A 222 19.74 70.31 -25.57
C GLY A 222 19.09 71.67 -25.95
N GLY A 223 18.03 72.27 -25.34
CA GLY A 223 17.07 71.93 -24.25
C GLY A 223 16.20 73.16 -23.80
N ALA A 224 15.21 73.00 -22.87
CA ALA A 224 14.31 74.02 -22.22
C ALA A 224 13.13 74.59 -23.07
N ARG A 225 12.00 75.18 -22.57
CA ARG A 225 11.33 75.38 -21.24
C ARG A 225 9.86 75.91 -21.37
N ASP A 226 9.05 75.82 -20.29
CA ASP A 226 7.84 76.64 -19.88
C ASP A 226 6.60 76.79 -20.85
N ASP A 227 5.40 77.30 -20.48
CA ASP A 227 4.42 77.02 -19.38
C ASP A 227 3.00 77.64 -19.72
N GLU A 228 2.00 77.52 -18.82
CA GLU A 228 0.67 78.20 -18.72
C GLU A 228 -0.54 77.81 -19.64
N GLY A 229 -1.77 77.84 -19.08
CA GLY A 229 -3.05 77.84 -19.86
C GLY A 229 -4.32 77.21 -19.22
N ALA A 230 -5.04 77.91 -18.32
CA ALA A 230 -6.35 77.52 -17.74
C ALA A 230 -7.52 78.41 -18.32
N PRO A 231 -8.83 78.34 -17.92
CA PRO A 231 -9.54 77.56 -16.88
C PRO A 231 -10.87 76.89 -17.37
N THR A 232 -11.78 76.32 -16.54
CA THR A 232 -12.91 77.05 -15.90
C THR A 232 -13.74 76.19 -14.89
N VAL A 233 -13.70 76.58 -13.60
CA VAL A 233 -14.74 76.67 -12.53
C VAL A 233 -15.86 75.60 -12.32
N THR A 234 -16.10 75.26 -11.03
CA THR A 234 -17.12 74.34 -10.46
C THR A 234 -18.27 75.05 -9.70
N PRO A 235 -19.33 74.33 -9.24
CA PRO A 235 -19.43 73.92 -7.81
C PRO A 235 -20.05 72.49 -7.62
N VAL A 236 -19.90 71.69 -6.55
CA VAL A 236 -19.78 71.87 -5.06
C VAL A 236 -21.16 72.17 -4.42
N ALA A 237 -21.67 71.52 -3.34
CA ALA A 237 -21.11 70.57 -2.34
C ALA A 237 -22.01 69.29 -2.20
N VAL A 238 -22.01 68.41 -1.16
CA VAL A 238 -21.95 68.58 0.32
C VAL A 238 -21.07 67.52 1.02
N THR A 239 -20.41 67.97 2.09
CA THR A 239 -19.42 67.30 2.95
C THR A 239 -19.96 66.29 3.98
N ALA A 240 -19.12 65.31 4.36
CA ALA A 240 -18.79 65.05 5.77
C ALA A 240 -17.46 64.26 5.91
N SER A 241 -16.59 64.68 6.84
CA SER A 241 -15.38 63.96 7.32
C SER A 241 -15.02 64.51 8.70
N PRO A 242 -14.32 63.75 9.57
CA PRO A 242 -12.91 64.09 9.75
C PRO A 242 -11.95 62.91 9.98
N ALA A 243 -10.79 63.01 9.31
CA ALA A 243 -9.43 62.69 9.73
C ALA A 243 -9.13 61.67 10.86
N ALA A 244 -8.26 60.71 10.51
CA ALA A 244 -6.92 60.63 11.13
C ALA A 244 -5.91 60.05 10.11
N THR A 245 -4.63 60.38 10.26
CA THR A 245 -3.54 59.99 9.33
C THR A 245 -3.14 58.52 9.45
N GLY A 246 -2.88 57.87 8.32
CA GLY A 246 -2.21 56.57 8.24
C GLY A 246 -1.52 56.40 6.89
N ASP A 247 -0.31 55.84 6.88
CA ASP A 247 0.53 55.74 5.68
C ASP A 247 -0.03 54.80 4.61
N VAL A 248 0.31 55.07 3.35
CA VAL A 248 -0.08 54.24 2.21
C VAL A 248 0.75 52.96 2.20
N ALA A 249 0.26 51.94 2.88
CA ALA A 249 0.91 50.63 2.95
C ALA A 249 1.09 50.01 1.55
N ALA A 250 2.32 49.60 1.24
CA ALA A 250 2.67 49.00 -0.04
C ALA A 250 1.93 47.66 -0.28
N VAL A 251 1.72 47.33 -1.55
CA VAL A 251 1.07 46.07 -1.97
C VAL A 251 1.86 44.88 -1.42
N ALA A 252 1.26 44.16 -0.47
CA ALA A 252 1.91 43.01 0.17
C ALA A 252 2.12 41.87 -0.82
N ALA A 253 3.39 41.52 -1.05
CA ALA A 253 3.74 40.27 -1.72
C ALA A 253 3.18 39.07 -0.93
N PRO A 254 2.82 37.95 -1.59
CA PRO A 254 2.29 36.77 -0.91
C PRO A 254 3.32 36.29 0.11
N ALA A 255 2.92 36.23 1.39
CA ALA A 255 3.81 35.91 2.49
C ALA A 255 4.51 34.57 2.24
N ALA A 256 5.84 34.60 2.17
CA ALA A 256 6.64 33.39 2.04
C ALA A 256 6.30 32.44 3.20
N ALA A 257 6.04 31.17 2.87
CA ALA A 257 5.68 30.17 3.86
C ALA A 257 6.79 30.10 4.92
N SER A 258 6.42 30.39 6.18
CA SER A 258 7.37 30.50 7.29
C SER A 258 8.27 29.27 7.34
N ALA A 259 9.59 29.50 7.25
CA ALA A 259 10.59 28.45 7.19
C ALA A 259 10.53 27.61 8.48
N ALA A 260 9.92 26.42 8.37
CA ALA A 260 9.69 25.56 9.53
C ALA A 260 11.03 25.17 10.16
N SER A 261 11.22 25.53 11.44
CA SER A 261 12.46 25.26 12.16
C SER A 261 12.75 23.74 12.15
N PRO A 262 13.98 23.32 11.83
CA PRO A 262 14.30 21.91 11.67
C PRO A 262 14.19 21.16 13.00
N GLY A 263 13.62 19.95 12.96
CA GLY A 263 13.88 18.92 13.95
C GLY A 263 13.35 19.16 15.38
N ARG A 264 12.03 19.19 15.56
CA ARG A 264 11.43 18.69 16.81
C ARG A 264 10.51 17.52 16.50
N ILE A 265 10.88 16.32 16.96
CA ILE A 265 10.03 15.13 16.83
C ILE A 265 8.69 15.44 17.51
N ARG A 266 7.62 15.51 16.72
CA ARG A 266 6.29 15.80 17.25
C ARG A 266 5.84 14.65 18.16
N GLY A 267 5.30 14.99 19.33
CA GLY A 267 4.84 14.00 20.31
C GLY A 267 3.76 13.08 19.74
N LEU A 268 3.61 11.89 20.32
CA LEU A 268 2.72 10.83 19.81
C LEU A 268 1.28 11.29 19.51
N PHE A 269 0.77 12.25 20.30
CA PHE A 269 -0.59 12.77 20.24
C PHE A 269 -0.72 14.12 19.50
N ALA A 270 0.37 14.63 18.90
CA ALA A 270 0.35 15.87 18.14
C ALA A 270 -0.27 15.63 16.75
N PRO A 271 -1.34 16.36 16.36
CA PRO A 271 -2.03 16.13 15.09
C PRO A 271 -1.13 16.24 13.85
N GLU A 272 -1.40 15.36 12.88
CA GLU A 272 -0.71 15.30 11.60
C GLU A 272 -1.00 16.54 10.75
N SER A 273 0.05 17.16 10.19
CA SER A 273 -0.06 18.30 9.25
C SER A 273 0.51 18.01 7.86
N ALA A 274 0.84 16.75 7.57
CA ALA A 274 1.31 16.34 6.25
C ALA A 274 0.08 15.99 5.40
N ASP A 275 -0.22 16.81 4.41
CA ASP A 275 -1.43 16.71 3.57
C ASP A 275 -1.13 15.91 2.29
N LEU A 276 -1.53 16.38 1.10
CA LEU A 276 -1.19 15.79 -0.20
C LEU A 276 0.30 15.94 -0.63
N GLU A 277 1.01 16.86 0.03
CA GLU A 277 2.44 17.13 -0.22
C GLU A 277 3.33 15.90 0.07
N PRO A 278 4.50 15.79 -0.58
CA PRO A 278 5.46 14.74 -0.27
C PRO A 278 5.88 14.77 1.20
N THR A 279 5.79 13.62 1.87
CA THR A 279 6.09 13.50 3.30
C THR A 279 7.54 13.87 3.57
N PRO A 280 7.82 14.90 4.42
CA PRO A 280 9.17 15.35 4.74
C PRO A 280 10.10 14.22 5.20
N VAL A 281 11.36 14.24 4.75
CA VAL A 281 12.33 13.13 4.90
C VAL A 281 12.60 12.77 6.37
N ASP A 282 12.58 13.75 7.27
CA ASP A 282 12.71 13.59 8.72
C ASP A 282 11.53 12.82 9.33
N LEU A 283 10.32 12.94 8.78
CA LEU A 283 9.14 12.18 9.22
C LEU A 283 9.11 10.76 8.63
N ARG A 284 9.93 10.45 7.62
CA ARG A 284 9.96 9.16 6.92
C ARG A 284 10.79 8.10 7.67
N VAL A 285 10.46 7.86 8.94
CA VAL A 285 11.25 7.00 9.86
C VAL A 285 10.99 5.50 9.73
N GLY A 286 10.00 5.05 8.95
CA GLY A 286 9.57 3.65 8.88
C GLY A 286 10.58 2.67 8.26
N ARG A 287 10.77 1.51 8.89
CA ARG A 287 11.41 0.32 8.29
C ARG A 287 10.36 -0.45 7.47
N ALA A 288 10.79 -1.09 6.37
CA ALA A 288 9.90 -1.80 5.44
C ALA A 288 9.00 -2.85 6.13
N SER A 289 9.53 -3.60 7.09
CA SER A 289 8.77 -4.59 7.89
C SER A 289 7.62 -3.98 8.71
N ARG A 290 7.60 -2.66 8.97
CA ARG A 290 6.44 -2.00 9.59
C ARG A 290 5.17 -2.12 8.74
N MET A 291 5.29 -2.32 7.43
CA MET A 291 4.12 -2.51 6.57
C MET A 291 3.34 -3.79 6.93
N PHE A 292 4.01 -4.82 7.45
CA PHE A 292 3.35 -6.03 7.97
C PHE A 292 2.40 -5.69 9.11
N TRP A 293 2.94 -5.09 10.18
CA TRP A 293 2.26 -4.67 11.40
C TRP A 293 1.23 -3.54 11.21
N LEU A 294 1.19 -2.91 10.03
CA LEU A 294 0.19 -1.91 9.67
C LEU A 294 -1.03 -2.51 8.95
N TRP A 295 -0.89 -3.68 8.33
CA TRP A 295 -1.94 -4.30 7.51
C TRP A 295 -2.55 -5.58 8.11
N PHE A 296 -1.82 -6.29 8.97
CA PHE A 296 -2.27 -7.58 9.53
C PHE A 296 -3.57 -7.44 10.33
N ALA A 297 -3.64 -6.56 11.34
CA ALA A 297 -4.87 -6.37 12.12
C ALA A 297 -6.08 -5.96 11.26
N ALA A 298 -5.87 -5.12 10.24
CA ALA A 298 -6.94 -4.59 9.40
C ALA A 298 -7.54 -5.62 8.43
N THR A 299 -6.84 -6.73 8.20
CA THR A 299 -7.29 -7.86 7.38
C THR A 299 -7.60 -9.11 8.20
N SER A 300 -7.36 -9.08 9.52
CA SER A 300 -7.67 -10.13 10.50
C SER A 300 -9.17 -10.27 10.83
N SER A 301 -10.04 -10.07 9.85
CA SER A 301 -11.49 -10.07 10.06
C SER A 301 -12.10 -11.47 10.01
N LEU A 302 -12.97 -11.78 10.97
CA LEU A 302 -13.71 -13.04 11.05
C LEU A 302 -14.65 -13.28 9.84
N ILE A 303 -14.97 -12.24 9.06
CA ILE A 303 -15.65 -12.38 7.75
C ILE A 303 -14.91 -13.37 6.86
N SER A 304 -13.58 -13.40 6.92
CA SER A 304 -12.73 -14.34 6.19
C SER A 304 -13.09 -15.81 6.48
N VAL A 305 -13.46 -16.14 7.72
CA VAL A 305 -13.91 -17.50 8.10
C VAL A 305 -15.22 -17.85 7.38
N GLY A 306 -16.15 -16.89 7.29
CA GLY A 306 -17.40 -17.04 6.54
C GLY A 306 -17.22 -17.10 5.02
N VAL A 307 -16.24 -16.37 4.47
CA VAL A 307 -15.82 -16.54 3.06
C VAL A 307 -15.28 -17.95 2.82
N GLY A 308 -14.45 -18.47 3.74
CA GLY A 308 -13.97 -19.86 3.71
C GLY A 308 -15.10 -20.89 3.70
N ALA A 309 -16.06 -20.74 4.62
CA ALA A 309 -17.26 -21.58 4.65
C ALA A 309 -18.10 -21.44 3.36
N THR A 310 -18.19 -20.23 2.80
CA THR A 310 -18.88 -19.98 1.51
C THR A 310 -18.20 -20.73 0.36
N LEU A 311 -16.85 -20.79 0.33
CA LEU A 311 -16.14 -21.58 -0.68
C LEU A 311 -16.49 -23.07 -0.59
N PHE A 312 -16.57 -23.63 0.61
CA PHE A 312 -17.00 -25.02 0.79
C PHE A 312 -18.49 -25.22 0.37
N VAL A 313 -19.37 -24.27 0.70
CA VAL A 313 -20.80 -24.31 0.30
C VAL A 313 -21.00 -24.19 -1.22
N LEU A 314 -20.03 -23.65 -1.96
CA LEU A 314 -19.98 -23.69 -3.44
C LEU A 314 -19.52 -25.06 -3.99
N GLY A 315 -19.30 -26.05 -3.13
CA GLY A 315 -18.88 -27.41 -3.50
C GLY A 315 -17.39 -27.56 -3.77
N LEU A 316 -16.54 -26.60 -3.40
CA LEU A 316 -15.08 -26.74 -3.52
C LEU A 316 -14.56 -27.78 -2.53
N SER A 317 -13.76 -28.74 -3.01
CA SER A 317 -12.95 -29.60 -2.14
C SER A 317 -11.96 -28.77 -1.33
N LEU A 318 -11.43 -29.31 -0.22
CA LEU A 318 -10.42 -28.59 0.57
C LEU A 318 -9.21 -28.18 -0.29
N ARG A 319 -8.77 -29.04 -1.22
CA ARG A 319 -7.63 -28.77 -2.13
C ARG A 319 -7.94 -27.57 -3.03
N GLN A 320 -9.11 -27.59 -3.65
CA GLN A 320 -9.58 -26.54 -4.56
C GLN A 320 -9.86 -25.22 -3.84
N LEU A 321 -10.38 -25.29 -2.60
CA LEU A 321 -10.61 -24.15 -1.72
C LEU A 321 -9.30 -23.45 -1.35
N LEU A 322 -8.26 -24.21 -0.99
CA LEU A 322 -6.93 -23.66 -0.70
C LEU A 322 -6.31 -22.96 -1.93
N VAL A 323 -6.43 -23.56 -3.13
CA VAL A 323 -5.97 -22.93 -4.39
C VAL A 323 -6.75 -21.65 -4.70
N ALA A 324 -8.09 -21.69 -4.62
CA ALA A 324 -8.94 -20.52 -4.81
C ALA A 324 -8.59 -19.39 -3.82
N THR A 325 -8.33 -19.74 -2.56
CA THR A 325 -7.93 -18.80 -1.52
C THR A 325 -6.57 -18.17 -1.83
N LEU A 326 -5.56 -18.97 -2.14
CA LEU A 326 -4.22 -18.49 -2.46
C LEU A 326 -4.22 -17.54 -3.67
N VAL A 327 -4.92 -17.89 -4.75
CA VAL A 327 -5.05 -17.05 -5.95
C VAL A 327 -5.82 -15.76 -5.63
N GLY A 328 -6.94 -15.85 -4.92
CA GLY A 328 -7.74 -14.69 -4.53
C GLY A 328 -6.98 -13.72 -3.61
N VAL A 329 -6.20 -14.23 -2.65
CA VAL A 329 -5.34 -13.43 -1.76
C VAL A 329 -4.16 -12.80 -2.53
N ALA A 330 -3.56 -13.51 -3.48
CA ALA A 330 -2.51 -12.95 -4.33
C ALA A 330 -3.05 -11.79 -5.20
N LEU A 331 -4.19 -11.99 -5.88
CA LEU A 331 -4.89 -10.95 -6.63
C LEU A 331 -5.31 -9.77 -5.74
N SER A 332 -5.67 -10.03 -4.48
CA SER A 332 -6.05 -9.00 -3.50
C SER A 332 -4.92 -8.05 -3.15
N PHE A 333 -3.73 -8.59 -2.83
CA PHE A 333 -2.72 -7.83 -2.10
C PHE A 333 -1.41 -7.56 -2.87
N LEU A 334 -1.23 -8.12 -4.07
CA LEU A 334 -0.21 -7.62 -4.99
C LEU A 334 -0.51 -6.17 -5.43
N PRO A 335 -1.76 -5.77 -5.80
CA PRO A 335 -2.10 -4.37 -6.04
C PRO A 335 -1.85 -3.45 -4.84
N LEU A 336 -2.19 -3.91 -3.62
CA LEU A 336 -1.92 -3.16 -2.40
C LEU A 336 -0.42 -2.92 -2.20
N GLY A 337 0.39 -3.96 -2.43
CA GLY A 337 1.85 -3.87 -2.40
C GLY A 337 2.42 -2.89 -3.44
N LEU A 338 1.89 -2.90 -4.67
CA LEU A 338 2.26 -1.94 -5.71
C LEU A 338 1.86 -0.50 -5.32
N GLY A 339 0.70 -0.30 -4.68
CA GLY A 339 0.31 0.97 -4.06
C GLY A 339 1.26 1.42 -2.95
N THR A 340 1.73 0.49 -2.11
CA THR A 340 2.78 0.75 -1.11
C THR A 340 4.12 1.11 -1.76
N LEU A 341 4.53 0.44 -2.85
CA LEU A 341 5.73 0.81 -3.61
C LEU A 341 5.62 2.23 -4.17
N ALA A 342 4.48 2.54 -4.78
CA ALA A 342 4.19 3.83 -5.39
C ALA A 342 4.18 4.97 -4.36
N GLY A 343 3.47 4.79 -3.25
CA GLY A 343 3.44 5.73 -2.12
C GLY A 343 4.79 5.93 -1.44
N LYS A 344 5.63 4.90 -1.42
CA LYS A 344 7.01 5.00 -0.94
C LYS A 344 7.90 5.78 -1.90
N TRP A 345 7.73 5.64 -3.22
CA TRP A 345 8.49 6.42 -4.21
C TRP A 345 8.08 7.90 -4.23
N SER A 346 6.79 8.20 -4.10
CA SER A 346 6.27 9.57 -4.10
C SER A 346 6.35 10.28 -2.75
N GLY A 347 6.21 9.56 -1.64
CA GLY A 347 5.92 10.17 -0.33
C GLY A 347 4.49 10.74 -0.21
N GLN A 348 3.57 10.35 -1.09
CA GLN A 348 2.23 10.96 -1.24
C GLN A 348 1.09 9.91 -1.21
N PRO A 349 -0.17 10.28 -0.88
CA PRO A 349 -1.33 9.38 -0.85
C PRO A 349 -1.67 8.69 -2.18
N THR A 350 -2.45 7.60 -2.15
CA THR A 350 -2.70 6.71 -3.30
C THR A 350 -3.37 7.48 -4.43
N LEU A 351 -4.40 8.26 -4.10
CA LEU A 351 -5.14 9.06 -5.08
C LEU A 351 -4.35 10.29 -5.59
N VAL A 352 -3.24 10.68 -4.93
CA VAL A 352 -2.30 11.66 -5.50
C VAL A 352 -1.39 10.99 -6.51
N VAL A 353 -0.85 9.81 -6.22
CA VAL A 353 0.02 9.07 -7.16
C VAL A 353 -0.75 8.60 -8.39
N SER A 354 -2.02 8.21 -8.22
CA SER A 354 -2.95 7.85 -9.29
C SER A 354 -3.11 8.95 -10.37
N ARG A 355 -2.82 10.22 -10.05
CA ARG A 355 -2.79 11.33 -11.03
C ARG A 355 -1.77 11.11 -12.15
N ALA A 356 -0.72 10.33 -11.92
CA ALA A 356 0.20 9.93 -12.98
C ALA A 356 -0.50 9.12 -14.09
N SER A 357 -1.44 8.25 -13.69
CA SER A 357 -2.13 7.28 -14.54
C SER A 357 -3.41 7.84 -15.20
N PHE A 358 -4.15 8.69 -14.50
CA PHE A 358 -5.41 9.26 -15.02
C PHE A 358 -5.31 10.74 -15.47
N GLY A 359 -4.16 11.37 -15.22
CA GLY A 359 -3.95 12.81 -15.41
C GLY A 359 -4.35 13.62 -14.18
N LEU A 360 -3.79 14.81 -14.02
CA LEU A 360 -3.92 15.63 -12.80
C LEU A 360 -5.39 15.96 -12.46
N VAL A 361 -6.19 16.26 -13.48
CA VAL A 361 -7.62 16.59 -13.39
C VAL A 361 -8.46 15.34 -13.61
N GLY A 362 -8.13 14.51 -14.60
CA GLY A 362 -8.87 13.29 -14.93
C GLY A 362 -8.99 12.28 -13.78
N ASN A 363 -8.02 12.28 -12.87
CA ASN A 363 -8.04 11.49 -11.64
C ASN A 363 -9.20 11.84 -10.68
N ILE A 364 -9.96 12.91 -10.91
CA ILE A 364 -11.17 13.20 -10.12
C ILE A 364 -12.18 12.03 -10.16
N VAL A 365 -12.24 11.30 -11.28
CA VAL A 365 -13.13 10.13 -11.46
C VAL A 365 -12.78 9.00 -10.48
N PRO A 366 -11.55 8.43 -10.47
CA PRO A 366 -11.18 7.43 -9.47
C PRO A 366 -11.12 7.95 -8.04
N THR A 367 -10.88 9.25 -7.80
CA THR A 367 -11.01 9.82 -6.44
C THR A 367 -12.46 9.73 -5.94
N PHE A 368 -13.46 10.07 -6.75
CA PHE A 368 -14.87 9.93 -6.36
C PHE A 368 -15.28 8.47 -6.14
N LEU A 369 -14.81 7.55 -6.99
CA LEU A 369 -14.96 6.10 -6.76
C LEU A 369 -14.37 5.70 -5.41
N ALA A 370 -13.16 6.15 -5.09
CA ALA A 370 -12.50 5.87 -3.81
C ALA A 370 -13.24 6.47 -2.60
N LEU A 371 -13.91 7.62 -2.74
CA LEU A 371 -14.78 8.16 -1.70
C LEU A 371 -15.98 7.25 -1.46
N ILE A 372 -16.71 6.85 -2.52
CA ILE A 372 -17.87 5.95 -2.41
C ILE A 372 -17.47 4.62 -1.74
N VAL A 373 -16.35 4.03 -2.17
CA VAL A 373 -15.85 2.74 -1.64
C VAL A 373 -15.41 2.85 -0.19
N LYS A 374 -14.74 3.94 0.22
CA LYS A 374 -14.32 4.14 1.62
C LYS A 374 -15.49 4.53 2.54
N LEU A 375 -16.48 5.25 2.03
CA LEU A 375 -17.75 5.49 2.74
C LEU A 375 -18.51 4.19 2.94
N PHE A 376 -18.67 3.37 1.89
CA PHE A 376 -19.33 2.06 1.97
C PHE A 376 -18.65 1.16 2.99
N TRP A 377 -17.38 0.80 2.78
CA TRP A 377 -16.67 -0.12 3.68
C TRP A 377 -16.53 0.42 5.10
N GLY A 378 -16.26 1.72 5.27
CA GLY A 378 -16.21 2.33 6.60
C GLY A 378 -17.54 2.22 7.35
N SER A 379 -18.65 2.43 6.66
CA SER A 379 -20.00 2.34 7.26
C SER A 379 -20.40 0.90 7.55
N VAL A 380 -20.02 -0.06 6.70
CA VAL A 380 -20.23 -1.50 6.94
C VAL A 380 -19.39 -2.00 8.11
N LEU A 381 -18.10 -1.64 8.20
CA LEU A 381 -17.22 -1.97 9.33
C LEU A 381 -17.74 -1.40 10.65
N LEU A 382 -18.24 -0.16 10.62
CA LEU A 382 -18.86 0.47 11.77
C LEU A 382 -20.17 -0.24 12.17
N TRP A 383 -21.06 -0.48 11.21
CA TRP A 383 -22.32 -1.20 11.40
C TRP A 383 -22.09 -2.59 12.03
N LEU A 384 -21.12 -3.35 11.52
CA LEU A 384 -20.70 -4.65 12.07
C LEU A 384 -20.27 -4.60 13.54
N ALA A 385 -19.49 -3.57 13.92
CA ALA A 385 -19.04 -3.40 15.29
C ALA A 385 -20.21 -3.06 16.24
N GLY A 386 -21.20 -2.31 15.74
CA GLY A 386 -22.46 -2.06 16.43
C GLY A 386 -23.30 -3.32 16.61
N SER A 387 -23.59 -4.03 15.51
CA SER A 387 -24.49 -5.19 15.51
C SER A 387 -23.95 -6.35 16.33
N ALA A 388 -22.63 -6.54 16.37
CA ALA A 388 -21.98 -7.51 17.25
C ALA A 388 -22.31 -7.25 18.73
N ALA A 389 -22.21 -6.00 19.20
CA ALA A 389 -22.53 -5.65 20.58
C ALA A 389 -24.04 -5.79 20.90
N GLY A 390 -24.91 -5.49 19.94
CA GLY A 390 -26.36 -5.73 20.06
C GLY A 390 -26.68 -7.22 20.25
N ALA A 391 -26.12 -8.08 19.39
CA ALA A 391 -26.34 -9.52 19.42
C ALA A 391 -26.00 -10.15 20.79
N LEU A 392 -24.94 -9.68 21.45
CA LEU A 392 -24.50 -10.21 22.76
C LEU A 392 -25.50 -10.02 23.88
N THR A 393 -26.16 -8.87 23.93
CA THR A 393 -27.21 -8.64 24.94
C THR A 393 -28.37 -9.62 24.80
N VAL A 394 -28.60 -10.14 23.58
CA VAL A 394 -29.64 -11.14 23.29
C VAL A 394 -29.14 -12.57 23.52
N SER A 395 -27.87 -12.90 23.19
CA SER A 395 -27.36 -14.27 23.32
C SER A 395 -26.99 -14.67 24.74
N GLU A 396 -26.38 -13.77 25.51
CA GLU A 396 -25.88 -14.04 26.87
C GLU A 396 -26.89 -13.65 27.98
N ASN A 397 -28.12 -13.28 27.61
CA ASN A 397 -29.13 -12.68 28.50
C ASN A 397 -28.59 -11.50 29.35
N TRP A 398 -27.63 -10.76 28.81
CA TRP A 398 -26.98 -9.66 29.52
C TRP A 398 -28.00 -8.53 29.80
N PRO A 399 -28.08 -8.02 31.06
CA PRO A 399 -29.10 -7.06 31.45
C PRO A 399 -28.90 -5.71 30.75
N GLY A 400 -29.64 -5.49 29.66
CA GLY A 400 -29.55 -4.28 28.85
C GLY A 400 -30.55 -4.25 27.69
N ASN A 401 -30.56 -3.13 26.97
CA ASN A 401 -31.34 -2.96 25.75
C ASN A 401 -30.39 -3.11 24.54
N ALA A 402 -30.67 -4.06 23.64
CA ALA A 402 -29.85 -4.32 22.45
C ALA A 402 -29.65 -3.10 21.55
N VAL A 403 -30.64 -2.21 21.46
CA VAL A 403 -30.52 -0.94 20.71
C VAL A 403 -29.56 0.03 21.40
N LEU A 404 -29.55 0.05 22.74
CA LEU A 404 -28.61 0.87 23.52
C LEU A 404 -27.18 0.32 23.42
N ALA A 405 -27.00 -1.00 23.49
CA ALA A 405 -25.69 -1.63 23.29
C ALA A 405 -25.16 -1.40 21.86
N THR A 406 -26.00 -1.57 20.85
CA THR A 406 -25.67 -1.30 19.44
C THR A 406 -25.24 0.16 19.24
N SER A 407 -26.04 1.12 19.71
CA SER A 407 -25.77 2.55 19.54
C SER A 407 -24.56 3.04 20.35
N ALA A 408 -24.35 2.52 21.57
CA ALA A 408 -23.14 2.78 22.34
C ALA A 408 -21.89 2.23 21.66
N ALA A 409 -21.93 0.98 21.15
CA ALA A 409 -20.81 0.37 20.43
C ALA A 409 -20.49 1.10 19.13
N LEU A 410 -21.50 1.52 18.35
CA LEU A 410 -21.32 2.39 17.18
C LEU A 410 -20.59 3.68 17.58
N ALA A 411 -21.12 4.41 18.58
CA ALA A 411 -20.58 5.69 19.01
C ALA A 411 -19.12 5.55 19.49
N VAL A 412 -18.83 4.60 20.38
CA VAL A 412 -17.47 4.35 20.88
C VAL A 412 -16.53 3.96 19.73
N THR A 413 -16.95 3.06 18.84
CA THR A 413 -16.11 2.56 17.74
C THR A 413 -15.72 3.68 16.77
N ILE A 414 -16.67 4.53 16.34
CA ILE A 414 -16.34 5.64 15.43
C ILE A 414 -15.58 6.76 16.13
N LEU A 415 -15.88 7.08 17.40
CA LEU A 415 -15.13 8.09 18.16
C LEU A 415 -13.66 7.68 18.35
N VAL A 416 -13.41 6.42 18.71
CA VAL A 416 -12.04 5.86 18.82
C VAL A 416 -11.33 5.87 17.47
N ALA A 417 -11.99 5.42 16.40
CA ALA A 417 -11.39 5.38 15.07
C ALA A 417 -11.04 6.78 14.54
N VAL A 418 -11.96 7.75 14.70
CA VAL A 418 -11.75 9.15 14.31
C VAL A 418 -10.66 9.82 15.16
N ALA A 419 -10.63 9.61 16.48
CA ALA A 419 -9.59 10.17 17.34
C ALA A 419 -8.19 9.69 16.95
N ILE A 420 -8.03 8.39 16.67
CA ILE A 420 -6.74 7.80 16.25
C ILE A 420 -6.35 8.32 14.86
N ALA A 421 -7.29 8.38 13.91
CA ALA A 421 -7.04 8.89 12.57
C ALA A 421 -6.71 10.41 12.56
N TYR A 422 -7.33 11.19 13.45
CA TYR A 422 -7.12 12.64 13.60
C TYR A 422 -5.73 12.98 14.13
N VAL A 423 -5.21 12.20 15.09
CA VAL A 423 -3.81 12.30 15.52
C VAL A 423 -2.88 11.87 14.38
N GLY A 424 -3.24 10.79 13.67
CA GLY A 424 -2.59 10.37 12.44
C GLY A 424 -1.45 9.35 12.61
N TYR A 425 -0.55 9.29 11.63
CA TYR A 425 0.34 8.13 11.41
C TYR A 425 1.15 7.69 12.64
N ALA A 426 1.61 8.63 13.46
CA ALA A 426 2.42 8.32 14.64
C ALA A 426 1.66 7.44 15.66
N LEU A 427 0.36 7.70 15.85
CA LEU A 427 -0.51 6.91 16.72
C LEU A 427 -1.05 5.68 15.99
N VAL A 428 -1.52 5.83 14.74
CA VAL A 428 -1.96 4.71 13.88
C VAL A 428 -0.92 3.58 13.85
N ALA A 429 0.36 3.91 13.65
CA ALA A 429 1.42 2.90 13.57
C ALA A 429 1.76 2.20 14.90
N ARG A 430 1.41 2.80 16.06
CA ARG A 430 1.54 2.12 17.37
C ARG A 430 0.30 1.29 17.68
N VAL A 431 -0.89 1.84 17.43
CA VAL A 431 -2.16 1.13 17.59
C VAL A 431 -2.17 -0.13 16.73
N GLN A 432 -1.81 -0.04 15.45
CA GLN A 432 -1.82 -1.19 14.55
C GLN A 432 -0.82 -2.29 14.91
N LEU A 433 0.32 -1.94 15.53
CA LEU A 433 1.25 -2.93 16.09
C LEU A 433 0.60 -3.71 17.25
N VAL A 434 -0.02 -3.00 18.20
CA VAL A 434 -0.70 -3.64 19.35
C VAL A 434 -1.90 -4.47 18.89
N LEU A 435 -2.74 -3.91 18.00
CA LEU A 435 -3.87 -4.64 17.42
C LEU A 435 -3.41 -5.85 16.60
N THR A 436 -2.27 -5.79 15.92
CA THR A 436 -1.72 -6.95 15.18
C THR A 436 -1.31 -8.07 16.11
N ILE A 437 -0.60 -7.76 17.20
CA ILE A 437 -0.19 -8.77 18.20
C ILE A 437 -1.44 -9.38 18.85
N ALA A 438 -2.43 -8.56 19.22
CA ALA A 438 -3.69 -9.04 19.79
C ALA A 438 -4.50 -9.90 18.80
N SER A 439 -4.66 -9.46 17.54
CA SER A 439 -5.34 -10.24 16.50
C SER A 439 -4.62 -11.56 16.23
N ALA A 440 -3.29 -11.58 16.14
CA ALA A 440 -2.53 -12.82 15.94
C ALA A 440 -2.73 -13.82 17.10
N ALA A 441 -2.66 -13.36 18.35
CA ALA A 441 -2.93 -14.18 19.52
C ALA A 441 -4.37 -14.70 19.57
N LEU A 442 -5.35 -13.87 19.19
CA LEU A 442 -6.77 -14.25 19.18
C LEU A 442 -7.13 -15.18 18.01
N ILE A 443 -6.45 -15.07 16.86
CA ILE A 443 -6.56 -16.05 15.76
C ILE A 443 -5.98 -17.40 16.21
N ALA A 444 -4.80 -17.41 16.85
CA ALA A 444 -4.20 -18.64 17.39
C ALA A 444 -5.11 -19.30 18.45
N LEU A 445 -5.70 -18.51 19.35
CA LEU A 445 -6.67 -18.98 20.34
C LEU A 445 -7.96 -19.51 19.70
N MET A 446 -8.46 -18.86 18.64
CA MET A 446 -9.60 -19.35 17.86
C MET A 446 -9.31 -20.73 17.26
N VAL A 447 -8.18 -20.88 16.59
CA VAL A 447 -7.76 -22.16 15.99
C VAL A 447 -7.62 -23.22 17.09
N ALA A 448 -6.88 -22.96 18.16
CA ALA A 448 -6.67 -23.91 19.25
C ALA A 448 -7.97 -24.38 19.93
N ALA A 449 -8.88 -23.44 20.25
CA ALA A 449 -10.16 -23.78 20.90
C ALA A 449 -11.12 -24.56 19.98
N THR A 450 -11.04 -24.35 18.67
CA THR A 450 -11.92 -25.02 17.69
C THR A 450 -11.32 -26.28 17.08
N TRP A 451 -10.00 -26.51 17.23
CA TRP A 451 -9.25 -27.62 16.61
C TRP A 451 -9.86 -29.00 16.84
N ARG A 452 -10.50 -29.23 18.00
CA ARG A 452 -11.22 -30.49 18.32
C ARG A 452 -12.42 -30.81 17.42
N HIS A 453 -12.73 -29.97 16.43
CA HIS A 453 -13.76 -30.19 15.40
C HIS A 453 -13.18 -30.32 13.99
N VAL A 454 -11.86 -30.31 13.84
CA VAL A 454 -11.19 -30.45 12.56
C VAL A 454 -11.02 -31.94 12.25
N ASP A 455 -11.68 -32.39 11.19
CA ASP A 455 -11.57 -33.75 10.64
C ASP A 455 -10.93 -33.64 9.26
N VAL A 456 -9.60 -33.69 9.23
CA VAL A 456 -8.80 -33.53 8.01
C VAL A 456 -9.09 -34.66 7.02
N SER A 457 -9.32 -35.88 7.51
CA SER A 457 -9.63 -37.06 6.69
C SER A 457 -10.95 -36.86 5.94
N ARG A 458 -12.01 -36.41 6.64
CA ARG A 458 -13.30 -36.08 6.03
C ARG A 458 -13.21 -34.88 5.09
N ALA A 459 -12.47 -33.84 5.47
CA ALA A 459 -12.30 -32.65 4.63
C ALA A 459 -11.52 -32.93 3.33
N LEU A 460 -10.59 -33.90 3.35
CA LEU A 460 -9.87 -34.38 2.16
C LEU A 460 -10.67 -35.40 1.32
N ALA A 461 -11.70 -36.04 1.89
CA ALA A 461 -12.59 -36.96 1.18
C ALA A 461 -13.68 -36.26 0.35
N VAL A 462 -13.79 -34.93 0.43
CA VAL A 462 -14.70 -34.13 -0.40
C VAL A 462 -14.26 -34.18 -1.87
N PRO A 463 -15.10 -34.64 -2.81
CA PRO A 463 -14.74 -34.70 -4.23
C PRO A 463 -14.43 -33.31 -4.84
N ASP A 464 -13.55 -33.31 -5.83
CA ASP A 464 -13.23 -32.11 -6.62
C ASP A 464 -14.40 -31.67 -7.51
N ALA A 465 -14.70 -30.37 -7.51
CA ALA A 465 -15.66 -29.74 -8.41
C ALA A 465 -15.01 -29.32 -9.74
N LEU A 466 -15.79 -28.71 -10.63
CA LEU A 466 -15.27 -28.11 -11.86
C LEU A 466 -14.34 -26.92 -11.52
N TRP A 467 -13.25 -26.77 -12.28
CA TRP A 467 -12.30 -25.64 -12.12
C TRP A 467 -12.94 -24.25 -12.29
N THR A 468 -14.13 -24.16 -12.91
CA THR A 468 -14.95 -22.94 -12.91
C THR A 468 -15.35 -22.50 -11.50
N HIS A 469 -15.60 -23.43 -10.57
CA HIS A 469 -15.87 -23.10 -9.17
C HIS A 469 -14.61 -22.56 -8.47
N VAL A 470 -13.41 -23.02 -8.85
CA VAL A 470 -12.14 -22.51 -8.31
C VAL A 470 -11.93 -21.06 -8.74
N VAL A 471 -12.25 -20.74 -10.01
CA VAL A 471 -12.27 -19.35 -10.51
C VAL A 471 -13.30 -18.52 -9.75
N THR A 472 -14.55 -18.99 -9.59
CA THR A 472 -15.57 -18.33 -8.76
C THR A 472 -15.05 -18.06 -7.33
N GLY A 473 -14.41 -19.04 -6.70
CA GLY A 473 -13.87 -18.89 -5.36
C GLY A 473 -12.77 -17.84 -5.25
N ALA A 474 -11.83 -17.84 -6.20
CA ALA A 474 -10.77 -16.83 -6.27
C ALA A 474 -11.33 -15.42 -6.54
N VAL A 475 -12.35 -15.30 -7.39
CA VAL A 475 -13.08 -14.04 -7.66
C VAL A 475 -13.78 -13.53 -6.40
N LEU A 476 -14.44 -14.41 -5.64
CA LEU A 476 -15.12 -14.05 -4.39
C LEU A 476 -14.13 -13.59 -3.33
N VAL A 477 -13.05 -14.35 -3.09
CA VAL A 477 -11.98 -13.95 -2.16
C VAL A 477 -11.41 -12.58 -2.59
N PHE A 478 -11.08 -12.40 -3.87
CA PHE A 478 -10.59 -11.12 -4.39
C PHE A 478 -11.55 -9.95 -4.14
N SER A 479 -12.85 -10.17 -4.36
CA SER A 479 -13.90 -9.15 -4.22
C SER A 479 -14.14 -8.75 -2.76
N TYR A 480 -14.23 -9.72 -1.85
CA TYR A 480 -14.53 -9.48 -0.43
C TYR A 480 -13.32 -9.07 0.41
N VAL A 481 -12.12 -9.52 0.04
CA VAL A 481 -10.90 -9.35 0.87
C VAL A 481 -9.98 -8.25 0.35
N GLY A 482 -9.75 -8.18 -0.97
CA GLY A 482 -8.74 -7.29 -1.55
C GLY A 482 -9.22 -5.90 -1.91
N LEU A 483 -10.35 -5.81 -2.60
CA LEU A 483 -10.79 -4.57 -3.25
C LEU A 483 -11.24 -3.48 -2.26
N ALA A 484 -11.55 -3.83 -1.01
CA ALA A 484 -11.71 -2.88 0.09
C ALA A 484 -10.44 -2.03 0.35
N TRP A 485 -9.25 -2.60 0.15
CA TRP A 485 -7.97 -2.00 0.55
C TRP A 485 -7.14 -1.43 -0.60
N ALA A 486 -7.39 -1.87 -1.84
CA ALA A 486 -6.52 -1.59 -2.98
C ALA A 486 -6.24 -0.09 -3.25
N MET A 487 -7.16 0.81 -2.87
CA MET A 487 -7.01 2.27 -3.00
C MET A 487 -6.48 2.97 -1.71
N SER A 488 -5.78 2.24 -0.83
CA SER A 488 -5.26 2.72 0.46
C SER A 488 -3.78 2.35 0.74
N GLY A 489 -3.05 1.84 -0.26
CA GLY A 489 -1.70 1.28 -0.08
C GLY A 489 -0.59 2.31 0.20
N ALA A 490 -0.74 3.56 -0.25
CA ALA A 490 0.32 4.58 -0.21
C ALA A 490 0.30 5.45 1.06
N GLU A 491 -0.89 5.65 1.65
CA GLU A 491 -1.18 6.56 2.76
C GLU A 491 -0.31 6.28 3.99
N VAL A 492 -0.01 5.01 4.26
CA VAL A 492 0.90 4.57 5.33
C VAL A 492 2.34 4.32 4.83
N ALA A 493 2.51 4.05 3.54
CA ALA A 493 3.82 3.75 2.92
C ALA A 493 4.67 5.00 2.67
N ARG A 494 4.06 6.17 2.57
CA ARG A 494 4.76 7.46 2.42
C ARG A 494 5.79 7.75 3.52
N TYR A 495 5.56 7.22 4.73
CA TYR A 495 6.45 7.35 5.90
C TYR A 495 7.63 6.36 5.93
N GLN A 496 7.82 5.56 4.87
CA GLN A 496 8.94 4.61 4.79
C GLN A 496 10.26 5.32 4.45
N ARG A 497 11.36 4.93 5.12
CA ARG A 497 12.71 5.48 4.93
C ARG A 497 13.12 5.49 3.45
N PRO A 498 13.56 6.62 2.88
CA PRO A 498 13.95 6.71 1.46
C PRO A 498 15.04 5.71 1.04
N LEU A 499 15.94 5.33 1.96
CA LEU A 499 17.03 4.38 1.75
C LEU A 499 16.62 2.90 1.90
N SER A 500 15.44 2.60 2.43
CA SER A 500 15.01 1.20 2.62
C SER A 500 14.49 0.60 1.30
N SER A 501 14.72 -0.70 1.04
CA SER A 501 14.31 -1.37 -0.21
C SER A 501 12.83 -1.16 -0.56
N GLY A 502 12.56 -0.75 -1.80
CA GLY A 502 11.21 -0.53 -2.33
C GLY A 502 10.39 -1.82 -2.36
N GLY A 503 10.91 -2.84 -3.05
CA GLY A 503 10.28 -4.16 -3.15
C GLY A 503 10.06 -4.82 -1.79
N ALA A 504 10.96 -4.63 -0.82
CA ALA A 504 10.73 -5.14 0.53
C ALA A 504 9.50 -4.50 1.21
N ALA A 505 9.24 -3.21 1.01
CA ALA A 505 8.05 -2.56 1.58
C ALA A 505 6.75 -3.06 0.90
N MET A 506 6.78 -3.26 -0.42
CA MET A 506 5.71 -3.92 -1.18
C MET A 506 5.41 -5.31 -0.61
N LEU A 507 6.42 -6.18 -0.52
CA LEU A 507 6.26 -7.55 -0.03
C LEU A 507 5.76 -7.58 1.41
N TRP A 508 6.31 -6.76 2.32
CA TRP A 508 5.82 -6.70 3.70
C TRP A 508 4.39 -6.17 3.82
N ALA A 509 3.92 -5.30 2.91
CA ALA A 509 2.51 -4.93 2.84
C ALA A 509 1.63 -6.07 2.32
N THR A 510 2.05 -6.74 1.23
CA THR A 510 1.34 -7.88 0.64
C THR A 510 1.22 -9.06 1.61
N PHE A 511 2.29 -9.43 2.31
CA PHE A 511 2.25 -10.48 3.34
C PHE A 511 1.49 -10.03 4.59
N GLY A 512 1.64 -8.78 5.03
CA GLY A 512 0.89 -8.23 6.16
C GLY A 512 -0.62 -8.32 5.94
N ALA A 513 -1.08 -7.87 4.78
CA ALA A 513 -2.49 -7.90 4.41
C ALA A 513 -2.99 -9.31 4.02
N GLY A 514 -2.13 -10.14 3.43
CA GLY A 514 -2.50 -11.43 2.86
C GLY A 514 -2.49 -12.60 3.82
N VAL A 515 -1.59 -12.63 4.82
CA VAL A 515 -1.47 -13.77 5.75
C VAL A 515 -2.74 -13.99 6.58
N PRO A 516 -3.37 -12.98 7.22
CA PRO A 516 -4.58 -13.20 8.01
C PRO A 516 -5.75 -13.79 7.21
N PRO A 517 -6.17 -13.25 6.06
CA PRO A 517 -7.26 -13.85 5.29
C PRO A 517 -6.85 -15.17 4.64
N LEU A 518 -5.58 -15.38 4.24
CA LEU A 518 -5.13 -16.69 3.77
C LEU A 518 -5.35 -17.76 4.84
N LEU A 519 -4.96 -17.49 6.09
CA LEU A 519 -5.19 -18.40 7.21
C LEU A 519 -6.69 -18.55 7.51
N LEU A 520 -7.43 -17.44 7.64
CA LEU A 520 -8.83 -17.46 8.11
C LEU A 520 -9.82 -18.02 7.07
N VAL A 521 -9.65 -17.74 5.78
CA VAL A 521 -10.46 -18.36 4.69
C VAL A 521 -10.15 -19.85 4.60
N SER A 522 -8.87 -20.24 4.63
CA SER A 522 -8.48 -21.66 4.63
C SER A 522 -9.05 -22.42 5.83
N TYR A 523 -8.99 -21.82 7.03
CA TYR A 523 -9.46 -22.43 8.25
C TYR A 523 -11.00 -22.50 8.34
N GLY A 524 -11.71 -21.46 7.88
CA GLY A 524 -13.17 -21.50 7.78
C GLY A 524 -13.67 -22.54 6.78
N GLY A 525 -12.95 -22.71 5.67
CA GLY A 525 -13.19 -23.80 4.71
C GLY A 525 -12.95 -25.18 5.31
N LEU A 526 -11.85 -25.37 6.04
CA LEU A 526 -11.51 -26.61 6.73
C LEU A 526 -12.55 -26.98 7.81
N LEU A 527 -12.99 -26.02 8.64
CA LEU A 527 -14.03 -26.24 9.63
C LEU A 527 -15.38 -26.62 8.99
N ALA A 528 -15.76 -25.94 7.90
CA ALA A 528 -16.98 -26.24 7.15
C ALA A 528 -16.95 -27.63 6.49
N ALA A 529 -15.81 -28.01 5.90
CA ALA A 529 -15.60 -29.34 5.31
C ALA A 529 -15.57 -30.46 6.37
N SER A 530 -15.03 -30.18 7.55
CA SER A 530 -15.06 -31.09 8.71
C SER A 530 -16.48 -31.25 9.28
N ASN A 531 -17.29 -30.18 9.24
CA ASN A 531 -18.63 -30.12 9.83
C ASN A 531 -19.68 -29.62 8.81
N PRO A 532 -20.05 -30.43 7.78
CA PRO A 532 -20.88 -29.95 6.67
C PRO A 532 -22.23 -29.34 7.05
N GLY A 533 -22.83 -29.78 8.17
CA GLY A 533 -24.07 -29.20 8.70
C GLY A 533 -23.94 -27.78 9.23
N LEU A 534 -22.73 -27.36 9.65
CA LEU A 534 -22.45 -26.00 10.12
C LEU A 534 -21.96 -25.08 9.00
N GLY A 535 -21.48 -25.61 7.86
CA GLY A 535 -21.00 -24.82 6.72
C GLY A 535 -21.95 -23.69 6.28
N PRO A 536 -23.25 -23.95 6.08
CA PRO A 536 -24.21 -22.90 5.70
C PRO A 536 -24.43 -21.81 6.76
N GLU A 537 -24.29 -22.12 8.06
CA GLU A 537 -24.41 -21.12 9.13
C GLU A 537 -23.10 -20.33 9.28
N LEU A 538 -21.95 -21.00 9.28
CA LEU A 538 -20.62 -20.38 9.33
C LEU A 538 -20.40 -19.42 8.14
N ALA A 539 -21.00 -19.72 6.98
CA ALA A 539 -21.01 -18.87 5.79
C ALA A 539 -21.93 -17.63 5.88
N ARG A 540 -22.98 -17.67 6.71
CA ARG A 540 -23.92 -16.56 6.92
C ARG A 540 -23.49 -15.65 8.05
N ASP A 541 -23.13 -16.25 9.18
CA ASP A 541 -22.70 -15.60 10.41
C ASP A 541 -21.56 -16.43 11.03
N PRO A 542 -20.29 -16.05 10.79
CA PRO A 542 -19.16 -16.80 11.32
C PRO A 542 -19.01 -16.68 12.84
N VAL A 543 -19.62 -15.68 13.51
CA VAL A 543 -19.61 -15.59 14.97
C VAL A 543 -20.53 -16.67 15.54
N ARG A 544 -21.78 -16.69 15.07
CA ARG A 544 -22.79 -17.68 15.47
C ARG A 544 -22.38 -19.11 15.10
N GLY A 545 -21.82 -19.32 13.91
CA GLY A 545 -21.34 -20.62 13.46
C GLY A 545 -20.23 -21.20 14.36
N LEU A 546 -19.32 -20.35 14.85
CA LEU A 546 -18.29 -20.77 15.81
C LEU A 546 -18.87 -21.04 17.20
N VAL A 547 -19.82 -20.24 17.69
CA VAL A 547 -20.49 -20.49 18.98
C VAL A 547 -21.27 -21.81 18.98
N GLN A 548 -21.89 -22.19 17.85
CA GLN A 548 -22.60 -23.47 17.70
C GLN A 548 -21.72 -24.72 17.84
N LEU A 549 -20.39 -24.60 17.83
CA LEU A 549 -19.45 -25.71 18.08
C LEU A 549 -19.40 -26.16 19.57
N GLY A 550 -20.18 -25.54 20.47
CA GLY A 550 -20.16 -25.89 21.90
C GLY A 550 -18.79 -25.62 22.53
N LEU A 551 -18.25 -24.43 22.25
CA LEU A 551 -16.94 -24.01 22.77
C LEU A 551 -17.03 -23.70 24.28
N PRO A 552 -15.91 -23.74 25.02
CA PRO A 552 -15.92 -23.50 26.46
C PRO A 552 -16.58 -22.16 26.82
N ALA A 553 -17.29 -22.08 27.95
CA ALA A 553 -18.09 -20.90 28.32
C ALA A 553 -17.30 -19.57 28.42
N TRP A 554 -15.98 -19.61 28.57
CA TRP A 554 -15.12 -18.43 28.54
C TRP A 554 -14.80 -17.93 27.11
N TYR A 555 -14.97 -18.76 26.09
CA TYR A 555 -14.52 -18.51 24.72
C TYR A 555 -15.23 -17.38 23.95
N PRO A 556 -16.54 -17.10 24.15
CA PRO A 556 -17.19 -15.98 23.46
C PRO A 556 -16.44 -14.65 23.67
N ALA A 557 -16.01 -14.31 24.89
CA ALA A 557 -15.36 -13.03 25.17
C ALA A 557 -14.07 -12.79 24.34
N PRO A 558 -13.10 -13.72 24.25
CA PRO A 558 -11.99 -13.64 23.31
C PRO A 558 -12.39 -13.55 21.82
N LEU A 559 -13.40 -14.32 21.37
CA LEU A 559 -13.87 -14.25 19.98
C LEU A 559 -14.39 -12.84 19.64
N LEU A 560 -15.10 -12.22 20.57
CA LEU A 560 -15.71 -10.90 20.39
C LEU A 560 -14.69 -9.77 20.48
N LEU A 561 -13.65 -9.95 21.29
CA LEU A 561 -12.45 -9.12 21.22
C LEU A 561 -11.76 -9.25 19.85
N ALA A 562 -11.66 -10.45 19.28
CA ALA A 562 -11.05 -10.65 17.95
C ALA A 562 -11.81 -9.89 16.85
N VAL A 563 -13.15 -9.98 16.87
CA VAL A 563 -14.04 -9.23 15.98
C VAL A 563 -13.93 -7.73 16.22
N GLY A 564 -14.05 -7.27 17.48
CA GLY A 564 -13.99 -5.85 17.82
C GLY A 564 -12.67 -5.18 17.46
N LEU A 565 -11.53 -5.81 17.80
CA LEU A 565 -10.20 -5.25 17.54
C LEU A 565 -9.87 -5.21 16.04
N SER A 566 -10.27 -6.21 15.26
CA SER A 566 -10.07 -6.20 13.80
C SER A 566 -10.96 -5.18 13.10
N LEU A 567 -12.23 -5.03 13.50
CA LEU A 567 -13.13 -3.99 12.98
C LEU A 567 -12.65 -2.57 13.33
N VAL A 568 -12.20 -2.34 14.57
CA VAL A 568 -11.59 -1.05 14.97
C VAL A 568 -10.31 -0.78 14.19
N SER A 569 -9.43 -1.78 14.00
CA SER A 569 -8.23 -1.66 13.18
C SER A 569 -8.56 -1.23 11.74
N ALA A 570 -9.51 -1.93 11.11
CA ALA A 570 -9.95 -1.66 9.75
C ALA A 570 -10.60 -0.26 9.63
N LEU A 571 -11.43 0.13 10.59
CA LEU A 571 -12.09 1.43 10.59
C LEU A 571 -11.10 2.59 10.78
N VAL A 572 -10.09 2.44 11.65
CA VAL A 572 -8.99 3.41 11.82
C VAL A 572 -8.29 3.70 10.49
N LEU A 573 -7.89 2.66 9.74
CA LEU A 573 -7.26 2.86 8.43
C LEU A 573 -8.23 3.46 7.41
N THR A 574 -9.49 3.02 7.41
CA THR A 574 -10.52 3.52 6.49
C THR A 574 -10.76 5.01 6.68
N VAL A 575 -10.94 5.50 7.91
CA VAL A 575 -11.11 6.93 8.22
C VAL A 575 -9.83 7.72 7.87
N TYR A 576 -8.65 7.23 8.28
CA TYR A 576 -7.36 7.87 8.00
C TYR A 576 -7.10 8.04 6.49
N SER A 577 -7.47 7.03 5.70
CA SER A 577 -7.34 6.97 4.23
C SER A 577 -8.45 7.75 3.50
N ALA A 578 -9.66 7.79 4.05
CA ALA A 578 -10.77 8.57 3.51
C ALA A 578 -10.49 10.08 3.58
N GLY A 579 -9.85 10.57 4.66
CA GLY A 579 -9.42 11.96 4.78
C GLY A 579 -8.56 12.42 3.60
N PHE A 580 -7.49 11.69 3.28
CA PHE A 580 -6.64 12.00 2.10
C PHE A 580 -7.39 11.91 0.77
N THR A 581 -8.41 11.05 0.69
CA THR A 581 -9.20 10.89 -0.53
C THR A 581 -10.10 12.12 -0.75
N LEU A 582 -10.63 12.68 0.34
CA LEU A 582 -11.37 13.93 0.33
C LEU A 582 -10.45 15.11 -0.02
N ASP A 583 -9.28 15.23 0.60
CA ASP A 583 -8.25 16.22 0.23
C ASP A 583 -7.86 16.09 -1.27
N ALA A 584 -7.64 14.85 -1.74
CA ALA A 584 -7.23 14.56 -3.13
C ALA A 584 -8.30 14.88 -4.19
N SER A 585 -9.56 15.10 -3.79
CA SER A 585 -10.64 15.58 -4.68
C SER A 585 -10.52 17.07 -5.02
N GLY A 586 -9.63 17.80 -4.35
CA GLY A 586 -9.41 19.25 -4.52
C GLY A 586 -10.11 20.10 -3.47
N VAL A 587 -10.86 19.49 -2.54
CA VAL A 587 -11.55 20.16 -1.44
C VAL A 587 -10.52 20.57 -0.37
N LYS A 588 -10.17 21.87 -0.33
CA LYS A 588 -9.14 22.44 0.56
C LYS A 588 -9.64 22.67 2.01
N LEU A 589 -10.11 21.61 2.66
CA LEU A 589 -10.45 21.62 4.10
C LEU A 589 -9.19 21.50 4.98
N GLY A 590 -8.19 20.76 4.49
CA GLY A 590 -6.93 20.51 5.17
C GLY A 590 -7.02 19.36 6.17
N ARG A 591 -6.01 18.48 6.12
CA ARG A 591 -5.84 17.20 6.82
C ARG A 591 -6.77 16.89 8.00
N ARG A 592 -6.78 17.75 9.03
CA ARG A 592 -7.58 17.57 10.26
C ARG A 592 -9.09 17.60 10.02
N TRP A 593 -9.57 18.55 9.22
CA TRP A 593 -11.00 18.72 8.93
C TRP A 593 -11.49 17.65 7.96
N SER A 594 -10.68 17.31 6.95
CA SER A 594 -10.99 16.25 5.99
C SER A 594 -11.14 14.89 6.66
N THR A 595 -10.32 14.61 7.67
CA THR A 595 -10.43 13.38 8.50
C THR A 595 -11.70 13.38 9.36
N LEU A 596 -12.05 14.52 10.00
CA LEU A 596 -13.29 14.64 10.77
C LEU A 596 -14.55 14.52 9.90
N ILE A 597 -14.56 15.15 8.71
CA ILE A 597 -15.70 15.14 7.79
C ILE A 597 -15.87 13.76 7.14
N ALA A 598 -14.79 13.09 6.76
CA ALA A 598 -14.84 11.69 6.32
C ALA A 598 -15.36 10.76 7.43
N GLY A 599 -14.90 10.94 8.67
CA GLY A 599 -15.38 10.21 9.84
C GLY A 599 -16.87 10.45 10.13
N ALA A 600 -17.34 11.69 10.04
CA ALA A 600 -18.74 12.06 10.24
C ALA A 600 -19.66 11.51 9.13
N ALA A 601 -19.19 11.47 7.88
CA ALA A 601 -19.93 10.85 6.78
C ALA A 601 -20.05 9.33 6.94
N ILE A 602 -18.96 8.67 7.37
CA ILE A 602 -18.97 7.24 7.75
C ILE A 602 -19.91 7.00 8.95
N ALA A 603 -19.92 7.89 9.95
CA ALA A 603 -20.83 7.80 11.09
C ALA A 603 -22.30 7.90 10.65
N ALA A 604 -22.65 8.89 9.83
CA ALA A 604 -24.01 9.13 9.38
C ALA A 604 -24.57 7.96 8.56
N VAL A 605 -23.78 7.42 7.62
CA VAL A 605 -24.19 6.27 6.80
C VAL A 605 -24.18 4.98 7.62
N GLY A 606 -23.23 4.78 8.54
CA GLY A 606 -23.22 3.63 9.45
C GLY A 606 -24.41 3.59 10.42
N VAL A 607 -24.84 4.75 10.94
CA VAL A 607 -26.07 4.89 11.74
C VAL A 607 -27.32 4.66 10.89
N ALA A 608 -27.36 5.15 9.65
CA ALA A 608 -28.45 4.87 8.73
C ALA A 608 -28.58 3.37 8.41
N LEU A 609 -27.46 2.68 8.18
CA LEU A 609 -27.43 1.21 8.04
C LEU A 609 -27.93 0.52 9.32
N ALA A 610 -27.53 0.98 10.51
CA ALA A 610 -27.95 0.39 11.78
C ALA A 610 -29.46 0.58 12.07
N ALA A 611 -30.06 1.65 11.54
CA ALA A 611 -31.49 1.92 11.66
C ALA A 611 -32.35 1.23 10.58
N THR A 612 -31.75 0.79 9.46
CA THR A 612 -32.50 0.28 8.29
C THR A 612 -32.19 -1.17 7.93
N VAL A 613 -31.06 -1.73 8.35
CA VAL A 613 -30.62 -3.07 7.96
C VAL A 613 -30.39 -3.95 9.19
N THR A 614 -31.22 -4.99 9.28
CA THR A 614 -31.23 -5.98 10.37
C THR A 614 -30.51 -7.28 10.03
N ASP A 615 -30.22 -7.54 8.75
CA ASP A 615 -29.57 -8.78 8.28
C ASP A 615 -28.24 -8.50 7.55
N LEU A 616 -27.17 -9.01 8.16
CA LEU A 616 -25.81 -9.12 7.63
C LEU A 616 -25.75 -9.60 6.18
N SER A 617 -26.60 -10.57 5.84
CA SER A 617 -26.65 -11.20 4.53
C SER A 617 -27.15 -10.26 3.43
N THR A 618 -27.80 -9.15 3.77
CA THR A 618 -28.27 -8.12 2.82
C THR A 618 -27.25 -6.99 2.61
N VAL A 619 -26.46 -6.66 3.64
CA VAL A 619 -25.35 -5.69 3.55
C VAL A 619 -24.21 -6.24 2.71
N ILE A 620 -23.88 -7.53 2.92
CA ILE A 620 -22.69 -8.16 2.34
C ILE A 620 -22.93 -8.67 0.91
N ARG A 621 -24.16 -8.80 0.41
CA ARG A 621 -24.42 -9.42 -0.90
C ARG A 621 -24.93 -8.42 -1.95
N GLY A 622 -24.39 -8.50 -3.16
CA GLY A 622 -24.71 -7.60 -4.27
C GLY A 622 -23.85 -6.33 -4.28
N VAL A 623 -24.06 -5.41 -3.34
CA VAL A 623 -23.38 -4.09 -3.36
C VAL A 623 -21.84 -4.17 -3.35
N PRO A 624 -21.19 -5.04 -2.54
CA PRO A 624 -19.73 -5.19 -2.61
C PRO A 624 -19.24 -5.66 -3.98
N THR A 625 -19.97 -6.54 -4.66
CA THR A 625 -19.63 -7.02 -6.01
C THR A 625 -19.77 -5.90 -7.06
N ALA A 626 -20.87 -5.15 -7.01
CA ALA A 626 -21.13 -4.03 -7.91
C ALA A 626 -20.06 -2.93 -7.78
N LEU A 627 -19.66 -2.60 -6.55
CA LEU A 627 -18.56 -1.66 -6.28
C LEU A 627 -17.17 -2.26 -6.59
N SER A 628 -17.01 -3.58 -6.50
CA SER A 628 -15.74 -4.26 -6.81
C SER A 628 -15.35 -4.09 -8.27
N VAL A 629 -16.30 -4.16 -9.22
CA VAL A 629 -15.99 -4.06 -10.65
C VAL A 629 -15.22 -2.77 -11.05
N PRO A 630 -15.70 -1.54 -10.75
CA PRO A 630 -14.96 -0.33 -11.10
C PRO A 630 -13.64 -0.18 -10.31
N VAL A 631 -13.55 -0.71 -9.08
CA VAL A 631 -12.27 -0.72 -8.34
C VAL A 631 -11.29 -1.69 -8.98
N ALA A 632 -11.74 -2.86 -9.44
CA ALA A 632 -10.92 -3.83 -10.15
C ALA A 632 -10.40 -3.25 -11.49
N ALA A 633 -11.24 -2.52 -12.22
CA ALA A 633 -10.83 -1.75 -13.40
C ALA A 633 -9.75 -0.69 -13.06
N TRP A 634 -9.93 0.09 -12.00
CA TRP A 634 -8.90 1.04 -11.53
C TRP A 634 -7.61 0.32 -11.11
N VAL A 635 -7.73 -0.79 -10.38
CA VAL A 635 -6.61 -1.63 -9.94
C VAL A 635 -5.81 -2.13 -11.13
N GLY A 636 -6.46 -2.62 -12.18
CA GLY A 636 -5.80 -3.03 -13.41
C GLY A 636 -5.00 -1.88 -14.03
N VAL A 637 -5.67 -0.73 -14.25
CA VAL A 637 -5.05 0.45 -14.88
C VAL A 637 -3.88 1.00 -14.07
N PHE A 638 -4.01 1.12 -12.74
CA PHE A 638 -2.97 1.65 -11.86
C PHE A 638 -1.81 0.65 -11.66
N SER A 639 -2.12 -0.62 -11.41
CA SER A 639 -1.10 -1.66 -11.16
C SER A 639 -0.29 -1.95 -12.42
N GLY A 640 -0.96 -2.08 -13.58
CA GLY A 640 -0.27 -2.28 -14.87
C GLY A 640 0.66 -1.13 -15.21
N GLU A 641 0.28 0.10 -14.89
CA GLU A 641 1.17 1.24 -15.08
C GLU A 641 2.34 1.24 -14.07
N MET A 642 2.09 0.86 -12.82
CA MET A 642 3.15 0.73 -11.83
C MET A 642 4.16 -0.36 -12.21
N MET A 643 3.72 -1.43 -12.87
CA MET A 643 4.58 -2.49 -13.44
C MET A 643 5.42 -2.03 -14.65
N LEU A 644 4.97 -0.99 -15.37
CA LEU A 644 5.75 -0.38 -16.46
C LEU A 644 6.82 0.61 -15.98
N ARG A 645 6.77 1.05 -14.72
CA ARG A 645 7.61 2.14 -14.22
C ARG A 645 8.98 1.66 -13.75
N THR A 646 10.02 2.29 -14.29
CA THR A 646 11.42 2.08 -13.92
C THR A 646 11.96 3.19 -13.02
N ARG A 647 11.30 4.35 -12.97
CA ARG A 647 11.74 5.55 -12.23
C ARG A 647 10.69 6.00 -11.20
N ARG A 648 11.17 6.76 -10.21
CA ARG A 648 10.32 7.38 -9.18
C ARG A 648 9.47 8.50 -9.79
N PHE A 649 8.29 8.73 -9.22
CA PHE A 649 7.38 9.80 -9.63
C PHE A 649 8.01 11.19 -9.42
N HIS A 650 7.86 12.10 -10.40
CA HIS A 650 8.16 13.52 -10.21
C HIS A 650 7.13 14.18 -9.28
N GLN A 651 7.46 14.27 -8.00
CA GLN A 651 6.52 14.48 -6.89
C GLN A 651 5.72 15.79 -6.99
N ALA A 652 6.38 16.92 -7.27
CA ALA A 652 5.74 18.23 -7.37
C ALA A 652 4.67 18.29 -8.49
N SER A 653 4.92 17.63 -9.62
CA SER A 653 3.99 17.60 -10.75
C SER A 653 2.73 16.77 -10.50
N LEU A 654 2.63 16.01 -9.40
CA LEU A 654 1.38 15.37 -8.99
C LEU A 654 0.40 16.35 -8.30
N LEU A 655 0.79 17.60 -8.10
CA LEU A 655 0.01 18.63 -7.41
C LEU A 655 -0.24 19.88 -8.27
N THR A 656 0.63 20.19 -9.24
CA THR A 656 0.54 21.39 -10.09
C THR A 656 0.29 21.04 -11.57
N ARG A 657 -0.49 21.89 -12.26
CA ARG A 657 -0.69 21.80 -13.72
C ARG A 657 0.54 22.26 -14.48
N GLY A 658 0.69 21.79 -15.73
CA GLY A 658 1.83 22.14 -16.59
C GLY A 658 3.13 21.41 -16.27
N GLY A 659 3.11 20.45 -15.34
CA GLY A 659 4.24 19.58 -15.01
C GLY A 659 4.34 18.33 -15.90
N VAL A 660 5.09 17.34 -15.41
CA VAL A 660 5.39 16.06 -16.10
C VAL A 660 4.15 15.27 -16.52
N TYR A 661 3.04 15.38 -15.78
CA TYR A 661 1.80 14.64 -16.05
C TYR A 661 0.75 15.56 -16.70
N PRO A 662 0.04 15.10 -17.75
CA PRO A 662 -1.01 15.89 -18.38
C PRO A 662 -2.25 16.02 -17.48
N ASP A 663 -3.08 17.04 -17.71
CA ASP A 663 -4.35 17.21 -16.98
C ASP A 663 -5.30 16.01 -17.16
N TRP A 664 -5.31 15.37 -18.33
CA TRP A 664 -6.20 14.24 -18.64
C TRP A 664 -5.46 13.12 -19.36
N ARG A 665 -5.77 11.86 -19.01
CA ARG A 665 -5.34 10.67 -19.76
C ARG A 665 -6.55 9.89 -20.24
N TRP A 666 -7.15 10.39 -21.33
CA TRP A 666 -8.38 9.85 -21.92
C TRP A 666 -8.32 8.35 -22.21
N THR A 667 -7.19 7.80 -22.65
CA THR A 667 -7.02 6.35 -22.87
C THR A 667 -7.19 5.54 -21.57
N ASN A 668 -6.55 5.95 -20.47
CA ASN A 668 -6.67 5.28 -19.17
C ASN A 668 -8.09 5.45 -18.57
N LEU A 669 -8.75 6.59 -18.81
CA LEU A 669 -10.14 6.83 -18.41
C LEU A 669 -11.14 5.99 -19.23
N ALA A 670 -10.92 5.85 -20.54
CA ALA A 670 -11.70 4.99 -21.42
C ALA A 670 -11.51 3.50 -21.07
N LEU A 671 -10.30 3.08 -20.71
CA LEU A 671 -10.03 1.74 -20.17
C LEU A 671 -10.79 1.50 -18.86
N LEU A 672 -10.74 2.45 -17.91
CA LEU A 672 -11.51 2.37 -16.66
C LEU A 672 -13.01 2.24 -16.92
N ALA A 673 -13.59 3.10 -17.77
CA ALA A 673 -15.02 3.08 -18.10
C ALA A 673 -15.43 1.80 -18.87
N GLY A 674 -14.65 1.40 -19.88
CA GLY A 674 -14.93 0.20 -20.68
C GLY A 674 -14.78 -1.10 -19.90
N ALA A 675 -13.72 -1.23 -19.10
CA ALA A 675 -13.54 -2.37 -18.19
C ALA A 675 -14.67 -2.44 -17.14
N THR A 676 -15.08 -1.29 -16.60
CA THR A 676 -16.22 -1.20 -15.68
C THR A 676 -17.52 -1.67 -16.35
N ALA A 677 -17.80 -1.20 -17.57
CA ALA A 677 -19.00 -1.59 -18.31
C ALA A 677 -19.03 -3.11 -18.60
N VAL A 678 -17.93 -3.66 -19.14
CA VAL A 678 -17.84 -5.10 -19.46
C VAL A 678 -17.94 -5.95 -18.19
N GLY A 679 -17.30 -5.53 -17.10
CA GLY A 679 -17.41 -6.21 -15.81
C GLY A 679 -18.83 -6.21 -15.24
N LEU A 680 -19.54 -5.07 -15.27
CA LEU A 680 -20.93 -4.97 -14.80
C LEU A 680 -21.89 -5.78 -15.69
N GLY A 681 -21.53 -5.97 -16.96
CA GLY A 681 -22.20 -6.90 -17.87
C GLY A 681 -21.94 -8.39 -17.59
N THR A 682 -20.96 -8.72 -16.75
CA THR A 682 -20.48 -10.09 -16.45
C THR A 682 -20.36 -10.37 -14.93
N VAL A 683 -21.12 -9.65 -14.12
CA VAL A 683 -21.43 -10.00 -12.72
C VAL A 683 -22.93 -10.22 -12.53
N SER A 684 -23.31 -10.64 -11.33
CA SER A 684 -24.68 -10.91 -10.90
C SER A 684 -24.90 -10.35 -9.49
N SER A 685 -26.13 -9.93 -9.20
CA SER A 685 -26.50 -9.42 -7.89
C SER A 685 -27.91 -9.87 -7.52
N PRO A 686 -28.15 -10.36 -6.29
CA PRO A 686 -29.47 -10.76 -5.82
C PRO A 686 -30.38 -9.56 -5.50
N LEU A 687 -29.87 -8.33 -5.61
CA LEU A 687 -30.62 -7.13 -5.26
C LEU A 687 -31.47 -6.66 -6.46
N PRO A 688 -32.81 -6.49 -6.31
CA PRO A 688 -33.69 -6.18 -7.45
C PRO A 688 -33.33 -4.91 -8.24
N TRP A 689 -32.75 -3.91 -7.58
CA TRP A 689 -32.31 -2.66 -8.22
C TRP A 689 -30.96 -2.78 -8.96
N LEU A 690 -30.25 -3.90 -8.79
CA LEU A 690 -29.07 -4.29 -9.57
C LEU A 690 -29.37 -5.40 -10.59
N ALA A 691 -30.64 -5.79 -10.79
CA ALA A 691 -31.04 -6.81 -11.77
C ALA A 691 -30.83 -6.41 -13.25
N TRP A 692 -30.18 -5.26 -13.51
CA TRP A 692 -29.65 -4.84 -14.81
C TRP A 692 -28.20 -5.31 -15.04
N GLU A 693 -27.48 -5.75 -14.00
CA GLU A 693 -26.16 -6.39 -14.11
C GLU A 693 -26.25 -7.73 -14.88
N GLY A 694 -25.13 -8.24 -15.37
CA GLY A 694 -25.14 -9.47 -16.16
C GLY A 694 -25.81 -9.30 -17.53
N TYR A 695 -25.90 -8.06 -18.03
CA TYR A 695 -26.53 -7.76 -19.32
C TYR A 695 -25.76 -8.33 -20.52
N LEU A 696 -24.43 -8.50 -20.42
CA LEU A 696 -23.65 -9.19 -21.46
C LEU A 696 -23.83 -10.70 -21.38
N PHE A 697 -23.92 -11.29 -20.19
CA PHE A 697 -24.30 -12.71 -20.05
C PHE A 697 -25.66 -12.99 -20.72
N ARG A 698 -26.68 -12.17 -20.43
CA ARG A 698 -27.98 -12.26 -21.09
C ARG A 698 -27.90 -12.09 -22.62
N LEU A 699 -27.07 -11.17 -23.10
CA LEU A 699 -26.85 -10.94 -24.54
C LEU A 699 -26.23 -12.17 -25.25
N VAL A 700 -25.41 -12.96 -24.56
CA VAL A 700 -24.81 -14.21 -25.09
C VAL A 700 -25.59 -15.48 -24.70
N GLY A 701 -26.80 -15.35 -24.14
CA GLY A 701 -27.64 -16.49 -23.77
C GLY A 701 -27.23 -17.24 -22.50
N VAL A 702 -26.35 -16.66 -21.68
CA VAL A 702 -25.96 -17.20 -20.36
C VAL A 702 -26.86 -16.61 -19.28
N ASP A 703 -27.42 -17.45 -18.41
CA ASP A 703 -28.14 -17.00 -17.20
C ASP A 703 -27.15 -16.38 -16.20
N PRO A 704 -27.29 -15.10 -15.81
CA PRO A 704 -26.46 -14.47 -14.79
C PRO A 704 -26.52 -15.17 -13.42
N ASN A 705 -27.54 -15.98 -13.14
CA ASN A 705 -27.78 -16.56 -11.82
C ASN A 705 -27.30 -18.03 -11.70
N ALA A 706 -26.78 -18.62 -12.78
CA ALA A 706 -26.41 -20.03 -12.83
C ALA A 706 -25.01 -20.25 -13.43
N GLY A 707 -24.31 -21.30 -12.97
CA GLY A 707 -23.00 -21.70 -13.48
C GLY A 707 -21.99 -20.55 -13.50
N ILE A 708 -21.48 -20.20 -14.69
CA ILE A 708 -20.51 -19.11 -14.87
C ILE A 708 -21.14 -17.71 -14.67
N GLY A 709 -22.46 -17.55 -14.77
CA GLY A 709 -23.11 -16.27 -14.48
C GLY A 709 -22.90 -15.85 -13.02
N ALA A 710 -23.22 -16.75 -12.11
CA ALA A 710 -23.10 -16.56 -10.67
C ALA A 710 -21.64 -16.43 -10.16
N SER A 711 -20.65 -16.66 -11.03
CA SER A 711 -19.22 -16.58 -10.68
C SER A 711 -18.73 -15.18 -10.32
N ASN A 712 -19.44 -14.15 -10.80
CA ASN A 712 -19.03 -12.74 -10.74
C ASN A 712 -17.65 -12.44 -11.39
N ILE A 713 -17.23 -13.30 -12.34
CA ILE A 713 -15.96 -13.20 -13.08
C ILE A 713 -15.73 -11.83 -13.74
N GLY A 714 -16.77 -11.04 -13.98
CA GLY A 714 -16.69 -9.64 -14.41
C GLY A 714 -15.78 -8.75 -13.58
N VAL A 715 -15.59 -9.04 -12.28
CA VAL A 715 -14.59 -8.33 -11.44
C VAL A 715 -13.15 -8.60 -11.93
N VAL A 716 -12.82 -9.85 -12.27
CA VAL A 716 -11.50 -10.22 -12.80
C VAL A 716 -11.35 -9.82 -14.27
N ILE A 717 -12.42 -9.86 -15.07
CA ILE A 717 -12.42 -9.34 -16.45
C ILE A 717 -12.13 -7.83 -16.45
N ALA A 718 -12.73 -7.06 -15.54
CA ALA A 718 -12.47 -5.63 -15.39
C ALA A 718 -11.00 -5.35 -15.02
N LEU A 719 -10.43 -6.11 -14.09
CA LEU A 719 -9.00 -6.05 -13.77
C LEU A 719 -8.13 -6.37 -14.98
N ALA A 720 -8.44 -7.44 -15.71
CA ALA A 720 -7.67 -7.88 -16.87
C ALA A 720 -7.68 -6.84 -18.01
N ILE A 721 -8.85 -6.28 -18.34
CA ILE A 721 -8.98 -5.23 -19.37
C ILE A 721 -8.20 -3.98 -18.96
N GLY A 722 -8.30 -3.55 -17.70
CA GLY A 722 -7.54 -2.41 -17.19
C GLY A 722 -6.02 -2.64 -17.23
N MET A 723 -5.58 -3.83 -16.77
CA MET A 723 -4.18 -4.25 -16.72
C MET A 723 -3.56 -4.36 -18.11
N PHE A 724 -4.06 -5.26 -18.96
CA PHE A 724 -3.48 -5.51 -20.28
C PHE A 724 -3.69 -4.33 -21.23
N GLY A 725 -4.80 -3.61 -21.11
CA GLY A 725 -5.03 -2.37 -21.86
C GLY A 725 -3.97 -1.31 -21.57
N VAL A 726 -3.54 -1.15 -20.31
CA VAL A 726 -2.45 -0.23 -19.94
C VAL A 726 -1.09 -0.76 -20.36
N LEU A 727 -0.81 -2.06 -20.16
CA LEU A 727 0.45 -2.68 -20.58
C LEU A 727 0.72 -2.51 -22.09
N VAL A 728 -0.33 -2.46 -22.92
CA VAL A 728 -0.22 -2.14 -24.35
C VAL A 728 -0.19 -0.63 -24.62
N THR A 729 -1.10 0.16 -24.04
CA THR A 729 -1.32 1.55 -24.47
C THR A 729 -0.45 2.59 -23.77
N ALA A 730 -0.01 2.34 -22.53
CA ALA A 730 0.63 3.36 -21.70
C ALA A 730 2.15 3.46 -21.86
N VAL A 731 2.83 2.48 -22.45
CA VAL A 731 4.31 2.42 -22.55
C VAL A 731 4.93 3.72 -23.10
N PRO A 732 4.43 4.35 -24.18
CA PRO A 732 5.00 5.61 -24.67
C PRO A 732 4.77 6.79 -23.71
N ALA A 733 3.62 6.82 -23.04
CA ALA A 733 3.28 7.87 -22.08
C ALA A 733 4.10 7.76 -20.79
N VAL A 734 4.30 6.55 -20.26
CA VAL A 734 5.17 6.29 -19.10
C VAL A 734 6.61 6.67 -19.44
N ARG A 735 7.16 6.21 -20.58
CA ARG A 735 8.51 6.58 -21.02
C ARG A 735 8.68 8.09 -21.18
N LYS A 736 7.69 8.80 -21.74
CA LYS A 736 7.73 10.28 -21.84
C LYS A 736 7.75 10.95 -20.46
N GLN A 737 6.97 10.46 -19.51
CA GLN A 737 6.97 10.97 -18.13
C GLN A 737 8.30 10.69 -17.42
N GLU A 738 8.85 9.48 -17.57
CA GLU A 738 10.13 9.07 -16.96
C GLU A 738 11.34 9.77 -17.58
N ALA A 739 11.23 10.23 -18.83
CA ALA A 739 12.23 11.07 -19.50
C ALA A 739 12.10 12.56 -19.12
N ALA A 740 10.88 13.08 -18.95
CA ALA A 740 10.65 14.48 -18.54
C ALA A 740 10.79 14.71 -17.02
N ALA A 741 11.04 13.65 -16.24
CA ALA A 741 11.25 13.68 -14.79
C ALA A 741 12.74 13.56 -14.38
N ALA A 742 13.66 13.62 -15.34
CA ALA A 742 15.09 13.35 -15.17
C ALA A 742 15.95 14.35 -15.96
#